data_AF-G7DXH3-F1
#
_entry.id   AF-G7DXH3-F1
#
_cell.length_a   1.000
_cell.length_b   1.000
_cell.length_c   1.000
_cell.angle_alpha   90.00
_cell.angle_beta   90.00
_cell.angle_gamma   90.00
#
_symmetry.space_group_name_H-M   'P 1'
#
loop_
_entity.id
_entity.type
_entity.pdbx_description
1 polymer ?
#
loop_
_entity_poly.entity_id
_entity_poly.type
_entity_poly.pdbx_seq_one_letter_code
_entity_poly.pdbx_strand_id
1 'polypeptide(L)'
;METEDRDVSPASISPGSSQPRTPAPPSIDTQGLAQGLHIRQAYDGAASPRMFLSAHAGDGFPAFQPPPRRTSQPGSPVTESKRPSLSVHTGTRSPRAYHPPSMGPRRVSDPSSSGYLSPEMVSPTAETSRKASERFTTTLISQLKKIERDSLRRGAVRRGRRRSGTYRYGQRDELGIPRRVWNVVLALLSATFMVDDQVAHKRLMSVSELDELEQEEPDTPTGSNKGRILRRASRWMDRSVKRVAVGRVAALFLSLLLLLGIFESWRTGKPKQLVLRGRDPYHVLAELGVPNGPTFAELEAIELEGSTYNLPASSGKVVADVTAIVLNYNRPDNVILIVSHLCRFDFIASIVIWNNNPLAPLSHDSFDTTHCPSHLIRIQNAPQNLLFLARHLACGQASTEHCFFQDDDWLVWSLDALYAVFKRHHNQRLVVNTNDEVAILNEWEWCFFNAELHTCFAWLGTGALTSRERSRRFLDDITQSAMPHDELSHADNFFSTFFNEPPYVIRSQLIALPSQPKGYSDGSGIARNKDYIQRGVHRVQAQLRPQAQTMPSSDEPITHKLKHFSDHLYSVPSLPLQPHPYTHHTRSACWSGSCLFMTNVPMLPPPNSVTYPFGSNLTLDQWEQSTGWIARGWVEGGEPYADGERWALDWGYSGAVDGAWKTAWRSPDVIRKGDFIGLDLLRPVNVRDQPQLTLKLVIENHDAVLPYLKVDISADGVKWALGKTQKSYCRATRHTSTMPEYSFPETYRLSHAAQRIRIGDINKSKNWFGWIDARRRRNRNLEECSILINTSMRDGEIASGWRFVRLRASQNLLVGFGVYSIAAI
;
A
#
# COMPACT_ATOMS: atom_id res chain seq x y z
N MET A 1 36.14 13.69 60.97
CA MET A 1 37.51 13.93 60.46
C MET A 1 37.34 14.39 59.03
N GLU A 2 37.39 15.66 58.63
CA GLU A 2 37.66 16.99 59.21
C GLU A 2 36.76 17.93 58.37
N THR A 3 35.76 18.66 58.90
CA THR A 3 35.77 20.00 59.52
C THR A 3 36.73 21.03 58.91
N GLU A 4 36.17 22.09 58.30
CA GLU A 4 36.46 23.46 58.78
C GLU A 4 35.38 24.48 58.33
N ASP A 5 34.84 25.15 59.34
CA ASP A 5 33.95 26.32 59.32
C ASP A 5 34.74 27.63 59.15
N ARG A 6 34.04 28.70 58.73
CA ARG A 6 34.07 30.08 59.30
C ARG A 6 33.12 30.97 58.49
N ASP A 7 31.96 31.40 59.00
CA ASP A 7 31.62 32.37 60.07
C ASP A 7 31.66 33.88 59.69
N VAL A 8 30.46 34.47 59.79
CA VAL A 8 30.06 35.76 60.43
C VAL A 8 30.07 37.08 59.63
N SER A 9 28.86 37.69 59.64
CA SER A 9 28.31 39.02 59.26
C SER A 9 28.98 40.24 59.97
N PRO A 10 28.42 41.48 60.04
CA PRO A 10 27.32 42.17 59.31
C PRO A 10 27.65 43.64 58.87
N ALA A 11 26.75 44.34 58.15
CA ALA A 11 26.31 45.73 58.45
C ALA A 11 25.45 46.35 57.33
N SER A 12 24.40 47.03 57.79
CA SER A 12 23.41 47.88 57.13
C SER A 12 23.96 49.15 56.46
N ILE A 13 23.29 49.65 55.41
CA ILE A 13 22.78 51.04 55.24
C ILE A 13 22.12 51.16 53.83
N SER A 14 20.81 51.47 53.83
CA SER A 14 20.04 52.06 52.71
C SER A 14 20.16 53.60 52.80
N PRO A 15 19.87 54.46 51.78
CA PRO A 15 18.78 54.34 50.80
C PRO A 15 19.02 54.92 49.39
N GLY A 16 18.11 54.64 48.44
CA GLY A 16 18.09 55.33 47.15
C GLY A 16 16.99 54.85 46.21
N SER A 17 16.02 55.72 45.97
CA SER A 17 14.75 55.56 45.26
C SER A 17 14.85 55.38 43.73
N SER A 18 13.97 54.54 43.15
CA SER A 18 13.04 54.92 42.06
C SER A 18 12.22 53.72 41.57
N GLN A 19 10.90 53.78 41.72
CA GLN A 19 9.93 52.91 41.04
C GLN A 19 9.76 53.32 39.56
N PRO A 20 9.22 52.42 38.72
CA PRO A 20 7.92 52.74 38.14
C PRO A 20 6.88 51.63 38.32
N ARG A 21 5.64 52.07 38.52
CA ARG A 21 4.42 51.27 38.67
C ARG A 21 3.95 50.71 37.32
N THR A 22 3.41 49.50 37.34
CA THR A 22 2.44 49.00 36.35
C THR A 22 1.18 48.48 37.06
N PRO A 23 -0.01 48.61 36.44
CA PRO A 23 -1.30 48.50 37.11
C PRO A 23 -1.88 47.07 37.13
N ALA A 24 -2.68 46.81 38.17
CA ALA A 24 -3.48 45.61 38.36
C ALA A 24 -4.68 45.52 37.38
N PRO A 25 -5.16 44.31 37.04
CA PRO A 25 -6.38 44.13 36.26
C PRO A 25 -7.64 44.11 37.16
N PRO A 26 -8.81 44.53 36.64
CA PRO A 26 -10.04 44.56 37.42
C PRO A 26 -10.80 43.23 37.34
N SER A 27 -11.38 42.86 38.48
CA SER A 27 -12.40 41.83 38.64
C SER A 27 -13.77 42.35 38.19
N ILE A 28 -14.50 41.57 37.39
CA ILE A 28 -15.96 41.71 37.24
C ILE A 28 -16.59 40.31 37.21
N ASP A 29 -17.40 40.05 38.22
CA ASP A 29 -18.48 39.06 38.21
C ASP A 29 -19.70 39.65 37.47
N THR A 30 -20.39 38.86 36.65
CA THR A 30 -21.84 38.60 36.81
C THR A 30 -22.40 37.66 35.74
N GLN A 31 -23.48 37.00 36.16
CA GLN A 31 -24.29 35.96 35.55
C GLN A 31 -25.04 36.40 34.27
N GLY A 32 -25.41 35.42 33.44
CA GLY A 32 -26.80 35.32 32.96
C GLY A 32 -27.07 35.46 31.46
N LEU A 33 -27.80 34.45 30.97
CA LEU A 33 -28.83 34.47 29.91
C LEU A 33 -28.48 34.22 28.43
N ALA A 34 -29.19 33.21 27.94
CA ALA A 34 -29.44 32.82 26.57
C ALA A 34 -30.40 33.79 25.86
N GLN A 35 -30.24 33.92 24.54
CA GLN A 35 -31.27 33.83 23.48
C GLN A 35 -30.72 34.47 22.20
N GLY A 36 -30.96 33.81 21.07
CA GLY A 36 -30.44 34.22 19.76
C GLY A 36 -31.24 35.32 19.08
N LEU A 37 -30.76 35.76 17.91
CA LEU A 37 -31.63 36.28 16.85
C LEU A 37 -30.91 36.42 15.51
N HIS A 38 -31.65 36.06 14.47
CA HIS A 38 -31.52 36.44 13.07
C HIS A 38 -31.17 37.91 12.85
N ILE A 39 -30.34 38.23 11.85
CA ILE A 39 -30.48 39.44 11.02
C ILE A 39 -30.14 39.14 9.54
N ARG A 40 -31.04 39.58 8.65
CA ARG A 40 -30.92 39.72 7.19
C ARG A 40 -30.34 41.10 6.83
N GLN A 41 -29.56 41.13 5.75
CA GLN A 41 -29.41 42.16 4.69
C GLN A 41 -29.40 43.67 5.02
N ALA A 42 -28.39 44.38 4.51
CA ALA A 42 -28.56 45.47 3.53
C ALA A 42 -27.18 45.95 2.97
N TYR A 43 -27.29 46.69 1.86
CA TYR A 43 -26.38 46.92 0.73
C TYR A 43 -25.34 48.06 0.86
N ASP A 44 -24.58 48.22 -0.24
CA ASP A 44 -23.76 49.36 -0.73
C ASP A 44 -22.25 49.25 -0.45
N GLY A 45 -21.32 49.43 -1.39
CA GLY A 45 -21.37 49.86 -2.78
C GLY A 45 -19.95 50.35 -3.17
N ALA A 46 -19.69 50.44 -4.48
CA ALA A 46 -18.64 51.24 -5.14
C ALA A 46 -17.30 50.59 -5.59
N ALA A 47 -17.07 50.83 -6.89
CA ALA A 47 -15.81 51.23 -7.55
C ALA A 47 -14.84 50.16 -8.08
N SER A 48 -15.05 49.81 -9.36
CA SER A 48 -14.02 49.40 -10.32
C SER A 48 -13.07 50.55 -10.70
N PRO A 49 -11.81 50.26 -11.04
CA PRO A 49 -11.11 50.97 -12.09
C PRO A 49 -10.81 50.06 -13.29
N ARG A 50 -11.22 50.54 -14.47
CA ARG A 50 -10.80 50.07 -15.79
C ARG A 50 -9.29 50.26 -15.94
N MET A 51 -8.58 49.23 -16.41
CA MET A 51 -7.21 49.38 -16.90
C MET A 51 -7.12 48.86 -18.34
N PHE A 52 -6.66 49.74 -19.21
CA PHE A 52 -6.36 49.54 -20.62
C PHE A 52 -5.24 48.51 -20.80
N LEU A 53 -5.39 47.57 -21.73
CA LEU A 53 -4.26 46.82 -22.29
C LEU A 53 -4.30 46.87 -23.81
N SER A 54 -3.23 47.46 -24.32
CA SER A 54 -2.84 47.60 -25.72
C SER A 54 -2.55 46.23 -26.35
N ALA A 55 -3.09 46.00 -27.54
CA ALA A 55 -2.81 44.83 -28.35
C ALA A 55 -1.52 45.04 -29.15
N HIS A 56 -0.54 44.16 -28.96
CA HIS A 56 0.54 43.95 -29.93
C HIS A 56 0.33 42.59 -30.60
N ALA A 57 0.08 42.65 -31.91
CA ALA A 57 0.04 41.52 -32.82
C ALA A 57 1.46 41.02 -33.10
N GLY A 58 1.63 39.70 -33.18
CA GLY A 58 2.88 39.02 -33.50
C GLY A 58 2.63 37.57 -33.89
N ASP A 59 2.31 37.40 -35.16
CA ASP A 59 2.42 36.25 -36.07
C ASP A 59 2.76 34.83 -35.55
N GLY A 60 1.88 33.89 -35.89
CA GLY A 60 2.24 32.83 -36.85
C GLY A 60 2.64 31.45 -36.32
N PHE A 61 1.67 30.54 -36.17
CA PHE A 61 1.90 29.08 -36.30
C PHE A 61 0.82 28.44 -37.18
N PRO A 62 1.18 27.51 -38.09
CA PRO A 62 0.26 27.00 -39.11
C PRO A 62 -0.65 25.89 -38.58
N ALA A 63 -1.89 25.91 -39.06
CA ALA A 63 -2.92 24.91 -38.81
C ALA A 63 -2.56 23.55 -39.44
N PHE A 64 -2.74 22.49 -38.65
CA PHE A 64 -2.70 21.10 -39.11
C PHE A 64 -3.89 20.80 -40.03
N GLN A 65 -3.62 20.49 -41.30
CA GLN A 65 -4.59 19.87 -42.21
C GLN A 65 -4.62 18.34 -42.00
N PRO A 66 -5.80 17.70 -42.11
CA PRO A 66 -5.91 16.24 -42.09
C PRO A 66 -5.44 15.62 -43.42
N PRO A 67 -4.90 14.38 -43.41
CA PRO A 67 -4.32 13.77 -44.60
C PRO A 67 -5.40 13.34 -45.62
N PRO A 68 -5.08 13.31 -46.92
CA PRO A 68 -6.04 12.97 -47.96
C PRO A 68 -6.25 11.44 -48.07
N ARG A 69 -7.51 11.08 -48.35
CA ARG A 69 -7.93 9.74 -48.78
C ARG A 69 -7.16 9.33 -50.04
N ARG A 70 -6.44 8.20 -49.98
CA ARG A 70 -5.89 7.53 -51.17
C ARG A 70 -6.88 6.53 -51.74
N THR A 71 -7.05 6.65 -53.04
CA THR A 71 -7.82 5.82 -53.96
C THR A 71 -7.16 4.46 -54.21
N SER A 72 -8.05 3.52 -54.52
CA SER A 72 -7.88 2.12 -54.96
C SER A 72 -6.97 1.91 -56.17
N GLN A 73 -6.30 0.73 -56.24
CA GLN A 73 -6.24 -0.19 -57.39
C GLN A 73 -5.34 -1.44 -57.08
N PRO A 74 -5.42 -2.54 -57.86
CA PRO A 74 -5.60 -3.92 -57.34
C PRO A 74 -4.42 -4.89 -57.56
N GLY A 75 -4.50 -6.09 -56.96
CA GLY A 75 -3.91 -7.30 -57.55
C GLY A 75 -3.36 -8.39 -56.61
N SER A 76 -4.09 -9.51 -56.55
CA SER A 76 -3.59 -10.91 -56.54
C SER A 76 -3.19 -11.56 -55.18
N PRO A 77 -3.20 -12.91 -55.06
CA PRO A 77 -4.28 -13.63 -54.39
C PRO A 77 -3.81 -14.42 -53.15
N VAL A 78 -4.67 -14.61 -52.16
CA VAL A 78 -4.40 -15.51 -51.03
C VAL A 78 -5.54 -16.50 -50.86
N THR A 79 -5.11 -17.76 -50.77
CA THR A 79 -5.83 -19.02 -50.60
C THR A 79 -6.82 -19.05 -49.43
N GLU A 80 -8.01 -19.58 -49.73
CA GLU A 80 -9.10 -19.90 -48.82
C GLU A 80 -8.73 -20.91 -47.74
N SER A 81 -9.07 -20.59 -46.49
CA SER A 81 -9.12 -21.54 -45.37
C SER A 81 -10.42 -21.31 -44.60
N LYS A 82 -11.32 -22.29 -44.74
CA LYS A 82 -12.65 -22.44 -44.14
C LYS A 82 -12.71 -22.17 -42.63
N ARG A 83 -13.71 -21.40 -42.18
CA ARG A 83 -14.37 -21.54 -40.87
C ARG A 83 -15.87 -21.20 -40.97
N PRO A 84 -16.71 -21.78 -40.09
CA PRO A 84 -18.14 -21.95 -40.33
C PRO A 84 -18.99 -20.78 -39.82
N SER A 85 -20.05 -20.49 -40.57
CA SER A 85 -21.13 -19.54 -40.28
C SER A 85 -22.09 -20.07 -39.22
N LEU A 86 -22.34 -19.29 -38.17
CA LEU A 86 -23.49 -19.44 -37.27
C LEU A 86 -24.62 -18.53 -37.76
N SER A 87 -25.79 -19.13 -37.98
CA SER A 87 -27.04 -18.50 -38.38
C SER A 87 -27.69 -17.75 -37.20
N VAL A 88 -28.14 -16.53 -37.47
CA VAL A 88 -28.99 -15.72 -36.58
C VAL A 88 -30.45 -16.02 -36.94
N HIS A 89 -31.22 -16.53 -35.98
CA HIS A 89 -32.68 -16.63 -36.07
C HIS A 89 -33.32 -15.39 -35.46
N THR A 90 -33.99 -14.61 -36.31
CA THR A 90 -34.90 -13.54 -35.92
C THR A 90 -36.27 -14.12 -35.62
N GLY A 91 -36.70 -14.11 -34.36
CA GLY A 91 -38.05 -14.48 -33.92
C GLY A 91 -38.73 -13.31 -33.24
N THR A 92 -39.64 -12.66 -33.96
CA THR A 92 -40.58 -11.64 -33.46
C THR A 92 -41.70 -12.28 -32.63
N ARG A 93 -41.91 -11.84 -31.38
CA ARG A 93 -43.13 -12.09 -30.61
C ARG A 93 -43.57 -10.85 -29.83
N SER A 94 -44.81 -10.43 -30.07
CA SER A 94 -45.53 -9.33 -29.41
C SER A 94 -45.62 -9.49 -27.89
N PRO A 95 -45.68 -8.38 -27.13
CA PRO A 95 -45.97 -8.43 -25.70
C PRO A 95 -47.48 -8.49 -25.43
N ARG A 96 -47.88 -9.44 -24.56
CA ARG A 96 -49.20 -9.46 -23.91
C ARG A 96 -49.20 -8.43 -22.78
N ALA A 97 -50.25 -7.60 -22.76
CA ALA A 97 -50.60 -6.71 -21.66
C ALA A 97 -50.95 -7.53 -20.40
N TYR A 98 -50.42 -7.11 -19.25
CA TYR A 98 -50.83 -7.55 -17.92
C TYR A 98 -51.44 -6.36 -17.19
N HIS A 99 -52.70 -6.51 -16.78
CA HIS A 99 -53.42 -5.57 -15.91
C HIS A 99 -52.89 -5.65 -14.47
N PRO A 100 -52.83 -4.53 -13.73
CA PRO A 100 -52.56 -4.55 -12.29
C PRO A 100 -53.84 -4.82 -11.48
N PRO A 101 -53.77 -5.50 -10.33
CA PRO A 101 -54.90 -5.63 -9.43
C PRO A 101 -55.10 -4.36 -8.59
N SER A 102 -56.35 -3.96 -8.46
CA SER A 102 -56.81 -2.87 -7.58
C SER A 102 -56.69 -3.28 -6.11
N MET A 103 -56.14 -2.38 -5.28
CA MET A 103 -56.29 -2.45 -3.82
C MET A 103 -57.30 -1.40 -3.36
N GLY A 104 -58.35 -1.86 -2.68
CA GLY A 104 -59.30 -1.01 -1.97
C GLY A 104 -58.77 -0.54 -0.61
N PRO A 105 -59.44 0.45 0.01
CA PRO A 105 -58.90 1.20 1.14
C PRO A 105 -59.11 0.45 2.46
N ARG A 106 -58.10 0.45 3.33
CA ARG A 106 -58.26 0.06 4.75
C ARG A 106 -57.89 1.20 5.69
N ARG A 107 -58.74 1.29 6.70
CA ARG A 107 -58.92 2.35 7.70
C ARG A 107 -57.69 2.58 8.57
N VAL A 108 -57.56 3.84 8.94
CA VAL A 108 -56.77 4.41 10.03
C VAL A 108 -57.25 3.84 11.38
N SER A 109 -56.30 3.44 12.22
CA SER A 109 -56.46 3.34 13.66
C SER A 109 -55.10 3.54 14.33
N ASP A 110 -54.97 4.66 15.06
CA ASP A 110 -54.01 4.86 16.15
C ASP A 110 -54.17 3.75 17.22
N PRO A 111 -53.12 3.37 17.96
CA PRO A 111 -52.86 4.07 19.23
C PRO A 111 -51.39 4.19 19.67
N SER A 112 -51.23 5.15 20.57
CA SER A 112 -50.14 5.38 21.52
C SER A 112 -49.80 4.19 22.43
N SER A 113 -48.51 3.98 22.70
CA SER A 113 -47.91 3.69 24.02
C SER A 113 -46.56 2.96 23.86
N SER A 114 -45.46 3.64 24.20
CA SER A 114 -44.12 3.06 24.31
C SER A 114 -43.83 2.70 25.77
N GLY A 115 -43.90 1.41 26.10
CA GLY A 115 -43.31 0.83 27.30
C GLY A 115 -42.06 0.03 26.93
N TYR A 116 -40.91 0.40 27.49
CA TYR A 116 -39.64 -0.32 27.34
C TYR A 116 -39.65 -1.58 28.22
N LEU A 117 -39.43 -2.76 27.63
CA LEU A 117 -39.01 -3.99 28.31
C LEU A 117 -37.79 -4.56 27.58
N SER A 118 -36.76 -4.89 28.36
CA SER A 118 -35.47 -5.44 27.93
C SER A 118 -35.60 -6.83 27.29
N PRO A 119 -34.72 -7.22 26.34
CA PRO A 119 -34.74 -8.57 25.77
C PRO A 119 -33.96 -9.55 26.66
N GLU A 120 -34.65 -10.59 27.14
CA GLU A 120 -34.03 -11.80 27.65
C GLU A 120 -33.29 -12.55 26.53
N MET A 121 -32.02 -12.88 26.78
CA MET A 121 -31.24 -13.78 25.93
C MET A 121 -31.75 -15.21 26.07
N VAL A 122 -32.44 -15.70 25.04
CA VAL A 122 -32.78 -17.12 24.94
C VAL A 122 -31.56 -17.89 24.42
N SER A 123 -31.05 -18.81 25.24
CA SER A 123 -29.97 -19.73 24.85
C SER A 123 -30.45 -20.69 23.76
N PRO A 124 -29.59 -21.06 22.78
CA PRO A 124 -29.98 -21.95 21.70
C PRO A 124 -30.33 -23.34 22.24
N THR A 125 -31.47 -23.87 21.81
CA THR A 125 -31.94 -25.20 22.18
C THR A 125 -30.97 -26.28 21.70
N ALA A 126 -30.88 -27.40 22.42
CA ALA A 126 -30.02 -28.54 22.09
C ALA A 126 -30.18 -29.06 20.65
N GLU A 127 -31.40 -28.95 20.10
CA GLU A 127 -31.74 -29.24 18.71
C GLU A 127 -30.96 -28.38 17.70
N THR A 128 -30.76 -27.10 18.02
CA THR A 128 -30.07 -26.12 17.17
C THR A 128 -28.56 -26.36 17.17
N SER A 129 -27.99 -26.67 18.35
CA SER A 129 -26.59 -27.09 18.49
C SER A 129 -26.30 -28.41 17.79
N ARG A 130 -27.25 -29.36 17.81
CA ARG A 130 -27.11 -30.65 17.10
C ARG A 130 -27.11 -30.46 15.58
N LYS A 131 -28.03 -29.66 15.04
CA LYS A 131 -28.09 -29.34 13.60
C LYS A 131 -26.85 -28.56 13.13
N ALA A 132 -26.29 -27.70 13.98
CA ALA A 132 -25.04 -27.00 13.68
C ALA A 132 -23.84 -27.97 13.65
N SER A 133 -23.76 -28.92 14.60
CA SER A 133 -22.74 -29.97 14.63
C SER A 133 -22.82 -30.93 13.45
N GLU A 134 -24.04 -31.34 13.06
CA GLU A 134 -24.27 -32.17 11.87
C GLU A 134 -23.82 -31.43 10.60
N ARG A 135 -24.18 -30.15 10.42
CA ARG A 135 -23.72 -29.34 9.27
C ARG A 135 -22.21 -29.15 9.24
N PHE A 136 -21.58 -28.96 10.39
CA PHE A 136 -20.12 -28.87 10.50
C PHE A 136 -19.44 -30.17 10.07
N THR A 137 -19.95 -31.31 10.54
CA THR A 137 -19.42 -32.64 10.23
C THR A 137 -19.55 -32.96 8.73
N THR A 138 -20.69 -32.65 8.12
CA THR A 138 -20.91 -32.87 6.68
C THR A 138 -20.01 -31.98 5.82
N THR A 139 -19.76 -30.74 6.28
CA THR A 139 -18.84 -29.80 5.61
C THR A 139 -17.39 -30.29 5.71
N LEU A 140 -16.98 -30.77 6.88
CA LEU A 140 -15.64 -31.33 7.11
C LEU A 140 -15.38 -32.57 6.25
N ILE A 141 -16.34 -33.51 6.19
CA ILE A 141 -16.24 -34.73 5.37
C ILE A 141 -16.18 -34.37 3.87
N SER A 142 -16.94 -33.37 3.42
CA SER A 142 -16.90 -32.89 2.04
C SER A 142 -15.53 -32.30 1.68
N GLN A 143 -14.92 -31.52 2.58
CA GLN A 143 -13.59 -30.95 2.37
C GLN A 143 -12.49 -32.02 2.38
N LEU A 144 -12.55 -33.00 3.27
CA LEU A 144 -11.60 -34.12 3.30
C LEU A 144 -11.66 -34.96 2.01
N LYS A 145 -12.87 -35.26 1.50
CA LYS A 145 -13.06 -35.95 0.21
C LYS A 145 -12.61 -35.13 -1.01
N LYS A 146 -12.57 -33.81 -0.91
CA LYS A 146 -12.03 -32.91 -1.94
C LYS A 146 -10.50 -32.93 -1.93
N ILE A 147 -9.89 -32.87 -0.75
CA ILE A 147 -8.44 -32.98 -0.55
C ILE A 147 -7.92 -34.34 -1.05
N GLU A 148 -8.63 -35.42 -0.76
CA GLU A 148 -8.29 -36.77 -1.22
C GLU A 148 -8.37 -36.90 -2.76
N ARG A 149 -9.44 -36.39 -3.39
CA ARG A 149 -9.56 -36.35 -4.86
C ARG A 149 -8.49 -35.51 -5.52
N ASP A 150 -8.12 -34.39 -4.92
CA ASP A 150 -7.07 -33.52 -5.43
C ASP A 150 -5.65 -34.07 -5.19
N SER A 151 -5.49 -34.94 -4.19
CA SER A 151 -4.25 -35.71 -3.95
C SER A 151 -4.09 -36.82 -4.99
N LEU A 152 -5.17 -37.57 -5.26
CA LEU A 152 -5.21 -38.63 -6.29
C LEU A 152 -5.02 -38.09 -7.72
N ARG A 153 -5.64 -36.95 -8.06
CA ARG A 153 -5.43 -36.28 -9.35
C ARG A 153 -4.00 -35.78 -9.55
N ARG A 154 -3.28 -35.46 -8.47
CA ARG A 154 -1.88 -34.99 -8.53
C ARG A 154 -0.86 -36.13 -8.47
N GLY A 155 -1.23 -37.29 -7.95
CA GLY A 155 -0.39 -38.51 -7.96
C GLY A 155 -0.20 -39.14 -9.34
N ALA A 156 -1.16 -38.95 -10.26
CA ALA A 156 -1.13 -39.58 -11.59
C ALA A 156 -0.23 -38.87 -12.64
N VAL A 157 0.27 -37.66 -12.37
CA VAL A 157 0.97 -36.82 -13.39
C VAL A 157 2.48 -36.64 -13.11
N ARG A 158 3.09 -37.43 -12.21
CA ARG A 158 4.50 -37.20 -11.83
C ARG A 158 5.36 -38.46 -11.72
N ARG A 159 5.62 -39.12 -12.87
CA ARG A 159 6.87 -39.87 -13.09
C ARG A 159 7.77 -39.06 -14.01
N GLY A 160 8.68 -38.29 -13.42
CA GLY A 160 9.72 -37.60 -14.19
C GLY A 160 10.44 -36.47 -13.44
N ARG A 161 11.72 -36.70 -13.14
CA ARG A 161 12.81 -35.76 -12.80
C ARG A 161 12.95 -35.18 -11.38
N ARG A 162 14.14 -35.45 -10.84
CA ARG A 162 14.80 -35.00 -9.59
C ARG A 162 15.49 -33.63 -9.77
N ARG A 163 15.48 -32.82 -8.68
CA ARG A 163 16.39 -31.69 -8.26
C ARG A 163 16.48 -30.48 -9.23
N SER A 164 16.62 -29.21 -8.82
CA SER A 164 17.22 -28.54 -7.65
C SER A 164 16.47 -27.24 -7.30
N GLY A 165 16.64 -26.72 -6.08
CA GLY A 165 15.82 -25.67 -5.49
C GLY A 165 16.36 -24.23 -5.60
N THR A 166 15.45 -23.29 -5.40
CA THR A 166 15.67 -21.91 -4.95
C THR A 166 14.61 -21.57 -3.90
N TYR A 167 15.05 -20.92 -2.83
CA TYR A 167 14.23 -20.43 -1.72
C TYR A 167 13.14 -19.48 -2.25
N ARG A 168 11.88 -19.73 -1.88
CA ARG A 168 10.75 -18.82 -2.08
C ARG A 168 10.30 -18.33 -0.71
N TYR A 169 10.13 -17.02 -0.60
CA TYR A 169 9.28 -16.41 0.41
C TYR A 169 7.83 -16.60 -0.05
N GLY A 170 6.95 -17.11 0.80
CA GLY A 170 5.53 -17.28 0.49
C GLY A 170 4.93 -18.56 1.05
N GLN A 171 4.02 -18.39 2.01
CA GLN A 171 3.31 -19.39 2.81
C GLN A 171 4.18 -20.20 3.79
N ARG A 172 4.40 -19.58 4.95
CA ARG A 172 4.59 -20.28 6.21
C ARG A 172 3.21 -20.69 6.72
N ASP A 173 3.04 -21.96 7.09
CA ASP A 173 1.93 -22.36 7.98
C ASP A 173 2.14 -21.65 9.34
N GLU A 174 1.17 -21.68 10.26
CA GLU A 174 1.24 -21.01 11.59
C GLU A 174 2.53 -21.29 12.40
N LEU A 175 3.29 -22.32 12.01
CA LEU A 175 4.55 -22.76 12.62
C LEU A 175 5.84 -22.32 11.90
N GLY A 176 5.76 -21.60 10.78
CA GLY A 176 6.96 -21.02 10.12
C GLY A 176 7.80 -21.97 9.27
N ILE A 177 7.40 -23.24 9.11
CA ILE A 177 8.18 -24.26 8.40
C ILE A 177 7.76 -24.33 6.92
N PRO A 178 8.69 -24.34 5.95
CA PRO A 178 8.33 -24.54 4.55
C PRO A 178 7.69 -25.93 4.32
N ARG A 179 6.50 -25.97 3.72
CA ARG A 179 5.72 -27.20 3.42
C ARG A 179 6.51 -28.32 2.72
N ARG A 180 7.59 -27.97 2.00
CA ARG A 180 8.52 -28.92 1.38
C ARG A 180 9.37 -29.70 2.38
N VAL A 181 9.76 -29.07 3.49
CA VAL A 181 10.49 -29.73 4.58
C VAL A 181 9.59 -30.80 5.20
N TRP A 182 8.31 -30.50 5.42
CA TRP A 182 7.33 -31.45 5.94
C TRP A 182 7.16 -32.68 5.04
N ASN A 183 7.09 -32.48 3.72
CA ASN A 183 7.00 -33.59 2.78
C ASN A 183 8.28 -34.45 2.73
N VAL A 184 9.46 -33.86 2.97
CA VAL A 184 10.72 -34.62 3.06
C VAL A 184 10.78 -35.42 4.36
N VAL A 185 10.31 -34.84 5.48
CA VAL A 185 10.21 -35.55 6.77
C VAL A 185 9.26 -36.74 6.67
N LEU A 186 8.06 -36.53 6.14
CA LEU A 186 7.10 -37.61 5.94
C LEU A 186 7.66 -38.69 5.01
N ALA A 187 8.33 -38.32 3.92
CA ALA A 187 8.95 -39.29 3.01
C ALA A 187 10.10 -40.08 3.67
N LEU A 188 10.91 -39.46 4.52
CA LEU A 188 11.98 -40.13 5.26
C LEU A 188 11.42 -41.07 6.32
N LEU A 189 10.39 -40.65 7.06
CA LEU A 189 9.70 -41.48 8.05
C LEU A 189 9.00 -42.67 7.39
N SER A 190 8.27 -42.45 6.29
CA SER A 190 7.63 -43.53 5.52
C SER A 190 8.67 -44.51 4.96
N ALA A 191 9.81 -44.02 4.46
CA ALA A 191 10.87 -44.89 3.97
C ALA A 191 11.49 -45.74 5.08
N THR A 192 11.63 -45.22 6.30
CA THR A 192 12.10 -46.03 7.44
C THR A 192 11.12 -47.11 7.86
N PHE A 193 9.81 -46.85 7.80
CA PHE A 193 8.78 -47.85 8.11
C PHE A 193 8.64 -48.92 7.02
N MET A 194 8.75 -48.56 5.73
CA MET A 194 8.64 -49.55 4.64
C MET A 194 9.83 -50.53 4.55
N VAL A 195 11.01 -50.13 5.04
CA VAL A 195 12.18 -51.02 5.08
C VAL A 195 12.00 -52.11 6.15
N ASP A 196 11.31 -51.82 7.26
CA ASP A 196 11.04 -52.82 8.30
C ASP A 196 10.08 -53.90 7.80
N ASP A 197 9.09 -53.52 7.00
CA ASP A 197 8.11 -54.45 6.44
C ASP A 197 8.75 -55.40 5.39
N GLN A 198 9.63 -54.88 4.53
CA GLN A 198 10.34 -55.71 3.54
C GLN A 198 11.41 -56.62 4.16
N VAL A 199 12.07 -56.20 5.25
CA VAL A 199 13.05 -57.03 5.95
C VAL A 199 12.36 -58.11 6.79
N ALA A 200 11.20 -57.80 7.41
CA ALA A 200 10.36 -58.79 8.08
C ALA A 200 9.82 -59.83 7.08
N HIS A 201 9.35 -59.38 5.91
CA HIS A 201 8.80 -60.26 4.88
C HIS A 201 9.87 -61.16 4.23
N LYS A 202 11.12 -60.67 4.08
CA LYS A 202 12.26 -61.50 3.61
C LYS A 202 12.78 -62.47 4.65
N ARG A 203 12.70 -62.15 5.95
CA ARG A 203 13.00 -63.10 7.03
C ARG A 203 11.99 -64.25 7.08
N LEU A 204 10.71 -63.97 6.84
CA LEU A 204 9.66 -64.99 6.77
C LEU A 204 9.84 -65.93 5.57
N MET A 205 10.19 -65.41 4.39
CA MET A 205 10.47 -66.22 3.19
C MET A 205 11.73 -67.08 3.34
N SER A 206 12.81 -66.56 3.95
CA SER A 206 14.03 -67.35 4.11
C SER A 206 13.91 -68.47 5.15
N VAL A 207 12.98 -68.34 6.11
CA VAL A 207 12.71 -69.41 7.09
C VAL A 207 11.91 -70.54 6.44
N SER A 208 10.94 -70.23 5.56
CA SER A 208 10.22 -71.29 4.83
C SER A 208 11.07 -71.99 3.75
N GLU A 209 12.00 -71.28 3.09
CA GLU A 209 12.95 -71.90 2.15
C GLU A 209 14.08 -72.69 2.84
N LEU A 210 14.35 -72.45 4.13
CA LEU A 210 15.30 -73.24 4.91
C LEU A 210 14.68 -74.53 5.44
N ASP A 211 13.38 -74.54 5.77
CA ASP A 211 12.65 -75.76 6.15
C ASP A 211 12.47 -76.74 4.96
N GLU A 212 12.43 -76.25 3.72
CA GLU A 212 12.38 -77.13 2.52
C GLU A 212 13.73 -77.77 2.16
N LEU A 213 14.84 -77.33 2.75
CA LEU A 213 16.19 -77.86 2.48
C LEU A 213 16.68 -78.88 3.53
N GLU A 214 15.87 -79.21 4.53
CA GLU A 214 16.21 -80.15 5.61
C GLU A 214 15.61 -81.57 5.39
N GLN A 215 14.98 -81.85 4.24
CA GLN A 215 14.32 -83.14 3.95
C GLN A 215 15.03 -84.08 2.94
N GLU A 216 16.29 -83.83 2.56
CA GLU A 216 17.05 -84.80 1.76
C GLU A 216 18.23 -85.40 2.56
N GLU A 217 18.00 -86.60 3.07
CA GLU A 217 19.03 -87.54 3.55
C GLU A 217 19.62 -88.36 2.38
N PRO A 218 20.76 -89.06 2.56
CA PRO A 218 21.96 -88.70 1.83
C PRO A 218 22.55 -89.88 1.06
N ASP A 219 22.97 -89.66 -0.18
CA ASP A 219 24.00 -90.53 -0.77
C ASP A 219 24.80 -89.73 -1.80
N THR A 220 25.93 -89.18 -1.37
CA THR A 220 27.19 -89.21 -2.13
C THR A 220 28.29 -88.43 -1.37
N PRO A 221 29.51 -89.00 -1.27
CA PRO A 221 30.62 -88.35 -0.58
C PRO A 221 31.47 -87.56 -1.58
N THR A 222 31.20 -86.27 -1.77
CA THR A 222 32.25 -85.33 -2.19
C THR A 222 32.11 -83.98 -1.50
N GLY A 223 33.12 -83.68 -0.69
CA GLY A 223 33.13 -82.55 0.21
C GLY A 223 33.50 -81.19 -0.42
N SER A 224 33.31 -80.19 0.44
CA SER A 224 34.04 -78.91 0.51
C SER A 224 33.41 -77.62 -0.03
N ASN A 225 32.22 -77.63 -0.66
CA ASN A 225 31.59 -76.36 -1.11
C ASN A 225 30.43 -75.83 -0.24
N LYS A 226 29.64 -76.67 0.44
CA LYS A 226 28.49 -76.21 1.27
C LYS A 226 28.94 -75.29 2.44
N GLY A 227 30.02 -75.64 3.13
CA GLY A 227 30.53 -74.85 4.27
C GLY A 227 31.12 -73.47 3.91
N ARG A 228 31.53 -73.25 2.65
CA ARG A 228 31.99 -71.92 2.17
C ARG A 228 30.83 -71.01 1.78
N ILE A 229 29.74 -71.59 1.25
CA ILE A 229 28.55 -70.83 0.85
C ILE A 229 27.83 -70.30 2.09
N LEU A 230 27.63 -71.13 3.12
CA LEU A 230 27.00 -70.71 4.39
C LEU A 230 27.82 -69.63 5.12
N ARG A 231 29.16 -69.74 5.13
CA ARG A 231 30.04 -68.70 5.71
C ARG A 231 30.13 -67.42 4.86
N ARG A 232 29.80 -67.46 3.57
CA ARG A 232 29.66 -66.26 2.73
C ARG A 232 28.29 -65.60 2.93
N ALA A 233 27.22 -66.38 3.03
CA ALA A 233 25.87 -65.90 3.31
C ALA A 233 25.78 -65.23 4.68
N SER A 234 26.33 -65.86 5.73
CA SER A 234 26.38 -65.29 7.09
C SER A 234 27.15 -63.96 7.13
N ARG A 235 28.33 -63.87 6.49
CA ARG A 235 29.10 -62.61 6.41
C ARG A 235 28.41 -61.53 5.56
N TRP A 236 27.63 -61.92 4.55
CA TRP A 236 26.84 -60.98 3.75
C TRP A 236 25.64 -60.45 4.53
N MET A 237 24.98 -61.29 5.33
CA MET A 237 23.90 -60.87 6.23
C MET A 237 24.40 -59.93 7.34
N ASP A 238 25.52 -60.24 7.99
CA ASP A 238 26.08 -59.38 9.06
C ASP A 238 26.50 -57.98 8.55
N ARG A 239 27.05 -57.91 7.32
CA ARG A 239 27.35 -56.62 6.67
C ARG A 239 26.09 -55.84 6.30
N SER A 240 25.01 -56.52 5.94
CA SER A 240 23.73 -55.89 5.58
C SER A 240 23.03 -55.32 6.83
N VAL A 241 23.03 -56.08 7.94
CA VAL A 241 22.49 -55.62 9.23
C VAL A 241 23.27 -54.40 9.75
N LYS A 242 24.60 -54.41 9.68
CA LYS A 242 25.43 -53.24 10.07
C LYS A 242 25.16 -52.00 9.23
N ARG A 243 24.95 -52.14 7.90
CA ARG A 243 24.59 -51.00 7.04
C ARG A 243 23.20 -50.43 7.35
N VAL A 244 22.23 -51.29 7.66
CA VAL A 244 20.88 -50.85 8.08
C VAL A 244 20.95 -50.13 9.43
N ALA A 245 21.74 -50.63 10.39
CA ALA A 245 21.93 -49.98 11.68
C ALA A 245 22.59 -48.60 11.56
N VAL A 246 23.66 -48.47 10.76
CA VAL A 246 24.31 -47.17 10.47
C VAL A 246 23.34 -46.22 9.76
N GLY A 247 22.54 -46.72 8.82
CA GLY A 247 21.48 -45.94 8.17
C GLY A 247 20.43 -45.39 9.15
N ARG A 248 20.01 -46.20 10.14
CA ARG A 248 19.08 -45.78 11.19
C ARG A 248 19.67 -44.71 12.10
N VAL A 249 20.92 -44.89 12.54
CA VAL A 249 21.61 -43.88 13.37
C VAL A 249 21.77 -42.57 12.62
N ALA A 250 22.15 -42.61 11.33
CA ALA A 250 22.24 -41.42 10.49
C ALA A 250 20.88 -40.73 10.28
N ALA A 251 19.81 -41.50 10.07
CA ALA A 251 18.45 -40.97 9.92
C ALA A 251 17.92 -40.33 11.22
N LEU A 252 18.18 -40.96 12.38
CA LEU A 252 17.82 -40.42 13.69
C LEU A 252 18.61 -39.15 14.00
N PHE A 253 19.91 -39.13 13.70
CA PHE A 253 20.76 -37.95 13.88
C PHE A 253 20.31 -36.79 12.99
N LEU A 254 20.00 -37.04 11.71
CA LEU A 254 19.45 -36.02 10.80
C LEU A 254 18.07 -35.52 11.26
N SER A 255 17.22 -36.41 11.78
CA SER A 255 15.91 -36.02 12.34
C SER A 255 16.07 -35.16 13.59
N LEU A 256 17.03 -35.49 14.48
CA LEU A 256 17.33 -34.70 15.67
C LEU A 256 17.88 -33.32 15.30
N LEU A 257 18.81 -33.22 14.34
CA LEU A 257 19.31 -31.93 13.84
C LEU A 257 18.20 -31.09 13.21
N LEU A 258 17.26 -31.72 12.50
CA LEU A 258 16.09 -31.02 11.96
C LEU A 258 15.16 -30.52 13.07
N LEU A 259 14.89 -31.34 14.09
CA LEU A 259 14.08 -30.96 15.24
C LEU A 259 14.73 -29.83 16.04
N LEU A 260 16.05 -29.88 16.23
CA LEU A 260 16.81 -28.80 16.86
C LEU A 260 16.77 -27.53 16.01
N GLY A 261 16.92 -27.63 14.68
CA GLY A 261 16.78 -26.48 13.78
C GLY A 261 15.36 -25.90 13.75
N ILE A 262 14.33 -26.74 13.84
CA ILE A 262 12.94 -26.30 14.01
C ILE A 262 12.75 -25.62 15.35
N PHE A 263 13.26 -26.22 16.44
CA PHE A 263 13.16 -25.67 17.79
C PHE A 263 13.89 -24.33 17.92
N GLU A 264 15.08 -24.22 17.33
CA GLU A 264 15.86 -22.99 17.29
C GLU A 264 15.17 -21.94 16.42
N SER A 265 14.63 -22.31 15.25
CA SER A 265 13.77 -21.43 14.46
C SER A 265 12.48 -21.01 15.18
N TRP A 266 11.94 -21.85 16.07
CA TRP A 266 10.78 -21.53 16.92
C TRP A 266 11.17 -20.57 18.04
N ARG A 267 12.35 -20.78 18.64
CA ARG A 267 12.90 -19.96 19.72
C ARG A 267 13.36 -18.59 19.24
N THR A 268 13.91 -18.49 18.03
CA THR A 268 14.35 -17.23 17.41
C THR A 268 13.26 -16.55 16.59
N GLY A 269 12.16 -17.25 16.28
CA GLY A 269 11.21 -16.84 15.24
C GLY A 269 9.95 -16.13 15.71
N LYS A 270 9.69 -16.03 17.02
CA LYS A 270 8.62 -15.14 17.49
C LYS A 270 9.14 -13.72 17.36
N PRO A 271 8.56 -12.87 16.47
CA PRO A 271 8.93 -11.47 16.44
C PRO A 271 8.79 -10.92 17.86
N LYS A 272 9.83 -10.26 18.37
CA LYS A 272 9.76 -9.61 19.68
C LYS A 272 8.54 -8.70 19.65
N GLN A 273 7.51 -9.05 20.42
CA GLN A 273 6.32 -8.23 20.50
C GLN A 273 6.77 -6.88 21.07
N LEU A 274 6.53 -5.81 20.31
CA LEU A 274 6.87 -4.48 20.76
C LEU A 274 6.03 -4.18 22.01
N VAL A 275 6.68 -3.99 23.14
CA VAL A 275 6.04 -3.56 24.39
C VAL A 275 6.23 -2.05 24.48
N LEU A 276 5.14 -1.29 24.60
CA LEU A 276 5.17 0.17 24.68
C LEU A 276 4.99 0.69 26.11
N ARG A 277 4.14 0.02 26.90
CA ARG A 277 3.72 0.47 28.21
C ARG A 277 4.90 0.77 29.14
N GLY A 278 4.95 1.99 29.67
CA GLY A 278 5.95 2.43 30.64
C GLY A 278 7.35 2.69 30.06
N ARG A 279 7.51 2.70 28.74
CA ARG A 279 8.78 3.02 28.08
C ARG A 279 8.77 4.47 27.60
N ASP A 280 9.95 5.07 27.56
CA ASP A 280 10.15 6.35 26.89
C ASP A 280 9.82 6.21 25.39
N PRO A 281 8.84 6.97 24.85
CA PRO A 281 8.46 6.87 23.46
C PRO A 281 9.61 7.21 22.50
N TYR A 282 10.55 8.10 22.85
CA TYR A 282 11.67 8.44 21.98
C TYR A 282 12.66 7.29 21.83
N HIS A 283 12.89 6.53 22.90
CA HIS A 283 13.68 5.31 22.84
C HIS A 283 13.00 4.26 21.96
N VAL A 284 11.66 4.12 22.05
CA VAL A 284 10.91 3.24 21.17
C VAL A 284 11.00 3.68 19.71
N LEU A 285 10.86 4.98 19.40
CA LEU A 285 11.02 5.51 18.05
C LEU A 285 12.42 5.19 17.49
N ALA A 286 13.47 5.36 18.30
CA ALA A 286 14.83 5.01 17.90
C ALA A 286 15.01 3.50 17.66
N GLU A 287 14.41 2.62 18.48
CA GLU A 287 14.42 1.16 18.27
C GLU A 287 13.71 0.75 16.98
N LEU A 288 12.63 1.45 16.63
CA LEU A 288 11.92 1.30 15.37
C LEU A 288 12.73 1.85 14.17
N GLY A 289 13.87 2.49 14.44
CA GLY A 289 14.76 3.08 13.45
C GLY A 289 14.36 4.49 13.02
N VAL A 290 13.31 5.07 13.62
CA VAL A 290 12.75 6.38 13.20
C VAL A 290 13.88 7.38 13.29
N PRO A 291 14.30 8.02 12.18
CA PRO A 291 15.48 8.85 12.18
C PRO A 291 15.19 9.98 13.15
N ASN A 292 16.22 10.47 13.83
CA ASN A 292 16.14 11.76 14.51
C ASN A 292 15.90 12.81 13.41
N GLY A 293 14.62 13.08 13.09
CA GLY A 293 14.22 13.91 11.97
C GLY A 293 14.95 15.25 12.04
N PRO A 294 15.47 15.75 10.92
CA PRO A 294 15.97 17.12 10.90
C PRO A 294 14.79 18.04 11.20
N THR A 295 14.91 18.94 12.17
CA THR A 295 13.92 20.00 12.41
C THR A 295 13.69 20.78 11.12
N PHE A 296 12.44 21.05 10.78
CA PHE A 296 12.06 21.78 9.58
C PHE A 296 12.57 23.24 9.61
N ALA A 297 12.93 23.78 10.77
CA ALA A 297 13.70 25.02 10.90
C ALA A 297 15.00 25.05 10.07
N GLU A 298 15.56 23.90 9.69
CA GLU A 298 16.74 23.77 8.84
C GLU A 298 16.40 23.74 7.32
N LEU A 299 15.11 23.64 6.95
CA LEU A 299 14.62 23.63 5.56
C LEU A 299 14.52 25.04 4.94
N GLU A 300 14.57 26.09 5.75
CA GLU A 300 14.26 27.48 5.35
C GLU A 300 15.39 28.25 4.68
N ALA A 301 16.65 27.80 4.77
CA ALA A 301 17.78 28.60 4.30
C ALA A 301 17.89 28.72 2.76
N ILE A 302 16.94 28.19 1.98
CA ILE A 302 17.00 28.16 0.51
C ILE A 302 15.64 28.61 -0.07
N GLU A 303 15.36 29.92 0.01
CA GLU A 303 14.22 30.52 -0.67
C GLU A 303 14.40 30.51 -2.20
N LEU A 304 13.34 30.08 -2.88
CA LEU A 304 13.18 30.03 -4.33
C LEU A 304 12.78 31.39 -4.89
N GLU A 305 13.76 32.25 -5.16
CA GLU A 305 13.61 33.60 -5.74
C GLU A 305 13.15 33.61 -7.23
N GLY A 306 12.70 32.49 -7.79
CA GLY A 306 12.53 32.32 -9.25
C GLY A 306 11.11 32.03 -9.76
N SER A 307 10.09 31.98 -8.91
CA SER A 307 8.71 31.76 -9.35
C SER A 307 7.89 33.02 -9.09
N THR A 308 7.21 33.53 -10.12
CA THR A 308 6.33 34.73 -10.07
C THR A 308 5.08 34.56 -9.19
N TYR A 309 5.08 33.61 -8.27
CA TYR A 309 4.18 33.60 -7.13
C TYR A 309 4.84 34.46 -6.06
N ASN A 310 4.31 35.67 -5.84
CA ASN A 310 4.71 36.57 -4.75
C ASN A 310 4.42 35.90 -3.39
N LEU A 311 5.29 34.98 -2.96
CA LEU A 311 5.41 34.59 -1.57
C LEU A 311 6.41 35.59 -0.95
N PRO A 312 5.98 36.41 0.03
CA PRO A 312 6.85 37.44 0.60
C PRO A 312 8.06 36.77 1.25
N ALA A 313 9.24 37.11 0.73
CA ALA A 313 10.53 36.76 1.29
C ALA A 313 10.65 37.35 2.71
N SER A 314 10.43 36.50 3.69
CA SER A 314 10.75 36.75 5.09
C SER A 314 11.48 35.51 5.58
N SER A 315 12.49 35.66 6.42
CA SER A 315 13.31 34.62 7.05
C SER A 315 12.47 33.60 7.84
N GLY A 316 11.67 32.81 7.13
CA GLY A 316 10.26 32.66 7.46
C GLY A 316 9.96 31.32 8.09
N LYS A 317 10.00 31.31 9.43
CA LYS A 317 9.49 30.27 10.30
C LYS A 317 8.34 29.51 9.64
N VAL A 318 8.51 28.20 9.41
CA VAL A 318 7.53 27.30 8.81
C VAL A 318 6.21 27.60 9.49
N VAL A 319 5.29 28.15 8.70
CA VAL A 319 3.97 28.46 9.23
C VAL A 319 3.29 27.12 9.43
N ALA A 320 3.28 26.68 10.67
CA ALA A 320 2.59 25.48 11.08
C ALA A 320 1.12 25.60 10.67
N ASP A 321 0.71 24.82 9.67
CA ASP A 321 -0.57 24.94 8.97
C ASP A 321 -1.37 23.63 8.95
N VAL A 322 -0.88 22.61 9.67
CA VAL A 322 -1.53 21.31 9.79
C VAL A 322 -2.02 21.08 11.22
N THR A 323 -3.26 20.62 11.34
CA THR A 323 -3.76 19.97 12.56
C THR A 323 -3.68 18.46 12.36
N ALA A 324 -2.86 17.78 13.16
CA ALA A 324 -2.85 16.32 13.17
C ALA A 324 -4.05 15.79 13.96
N ILE A 325 -4.72 14.80 13.43
CA ILE A 325 -5.93 14.21 14.01
C ILE A 325 -5.64 12.72 14.21
N VAL A 326 -5.50 12.34 15.47
CA VAL A 326 -5.23 10.97 15.87
C VAL A 326 -6.51 10.36 16.41
N LEU A 327 -7.00 9.31 15.75
CA LEU A 327 -8.16 8.58 16.24
C LEU A 327 -7.75 7.44 17.15
N ASN A 328 -8.23 7.48 18.39
CA ASN A 328 -8.00 6.44 19.38
C ASN A 328 -9.29 5.72 19.71
N TYR A 329 -9.20 4.41 19.94
CA TYR A 329 -10.23 3.66 20.65
C TYR A 329 -9.65 2.94 21.87
N ASN A 330 -8.82 1.92 21.66
CA ASN A 330 -8.42 1.02 22.74
C ASN A 330 -6.90 0.90 22.90
N ARG A 331 -6.12 1.88 22.41
CA ARG A 331 -4.65 1.76 22.35
C ARG A 331 -3.94 3.04 22.81
N PRO A 332 -4.18 3.51 24.05
CA PRO A 332 -3.59 4.76 24.55
C PRO A 332 -2.06 4.77 24.45
N ASP A 333 -1.38 3.65 24.73
CA ASP A 333 0.09 3.56 24.63
C ASP A 333 0.59 3.83 23.19
N ASN A 334 -0.14 3.38 22.17
CA ASN A 334 0.20 3.66 20.77
C ASN A 334 0.02 5.15 20.46
N VAL A 335 -1.04 5.78 20.98
CA VAL A 335 -1.31 7.21 20.79
C VAL A 335 -0.20 8.06 21.39
N ILE A 336 0.31 7.71 22.58
CA ILE A 336 1.45 8.40 23.21
C ILE A 336 2.68 8.37 22.28
N LEU A 337 2.99 7.21 21.70
CA LEU A 337 4.10 7.06 20.75
C LEU A 337 3.87 7.89 19.48
N ILE A 338 2.65 7.86 18.93
CA ILE A 338 2.28 8.62 17.73
C ILE A 338 2.39 10.13 17.99
N VAL A 339 1.89 10.62 19.11
CA VAL A 339 1.99 12.05 19.50
C VAL A 339 3.45 12.46 19.63
N SER A 340 4.29 11.64 20.30
CA SER A 340 5.72 11.90 20.43
C SER A 340 6.42 12.01 19.07
N HIS A 341 5.98 11.21 18.09
CA HIS A 341 6.47 11.30 16.71
C HIS A 341 5.99 12.57 16.02
N LEU A 342 4.70 12.90 16.12
CA LEU A 342 4.10 14.09 15.49
C LEU A 342 4.69 15.41 16.02
N CYS A 343 5.04 15.50 17.29
CA CYS A 343 5.59 16.74 17.87
C CYS A 343 7.00 17.10 17.38
N ARG A 344 7.56 16.32 16.45
CA ARG A 344 8.89 16.53 15.84
C ARG A 344 8.81 17.28 14.50
N PHE A 345 7.61 17.57 14.02
CA PHE A 345 7.37 18.18 12.73
C PHE A 345 6.88 19.62 12.89
N ASP A 346 7.67 20.59 12.42
CA ASP A 346 7.36 22.01 12.63
C ASP A 346 6.15 22.51 11.83
N PHE A 347 5.70 21.76 10.81
CA PHE A 347 4.48 22.09 10.07
C PHE A 347 3.18 21.73 10.85
N ILE A 348 3.28 21.01 11.97
CA ILE A 348 2.13 20.63 12.80
C ILE A 348 1.88 21.73 13.84
N ALA A 349 0.77 22.45 13.65
CA ALA A 349 0.36 23.55 14.52
C ALA A 349 -0.44 23.08 15.75
N SER A 350 -1.14 21.95 15.62
CA SER A 350 -1.86 21.33 16.74
C SER A 350 -2.11 19.85 16.49
N ILE A 351 -2.34 19.10 17.56
CA ILE A 351 -2.65 17.68 17.56
C ILE A 351 -3.97 17.49 18.30
N VAL A 352 -5.01 17.09 17.58
CA VAL A 352 -6.30 16.70 18.12
C VAL A 352 -6.35 15.20 18.28
N ILE A 353 -6.43 14.74 19.52
CA ILE A 353 -6.61 13.34 19.87
C ILE A 353 -8.08 13.11 20.09
N TRP A 354 -8.74 12.42 19.15
CA TRP A 354 -10.14 12.07 19.29
C TRP A 354 -10.27 10.67 19.87
N ASN A 355 -10.66 10.60 21.15
CA ASN A 355 -10.83 9.35 21.87
C ASN A 355 -12.27 8.86 21.76
N ASN A 356 -12.47 7.80 20.97
CA ASN A 356 -13.75 7.12 20.76
C ASN A 356 -14.11 6.11 21.87
N ASN A 357 -13.31 5.98 22.92
CA ASN A 357 -13.59 5.07 24.02
C ASN A 357 -14.10 5.81 25.26
N PRO A 358 -15.42 5.80 25.51
CA PRO A 358 -15.99 6.47 26.67
C PRO A 358 -15.64 5.79 28.00
N LEU A 359 -15.15 4.55 27.99
CA LEU A 359 -14.79 3.78 29.20
C LEU A 359 -13.37 4.08 29.68
N ALA A 360 -12.52 4.64 28.83
CA ALA A 360 -11.14 4.99 29.15
C ALA A 360 -10.84 6.41 28.65
N PRO A 361 -11.34 7.45 29.35
CA PRO A 361 -11.04 8.83 28.99
C PRO A 361 -9.55 9.11 29.09
N LEU A 362 -9.01 9.87 28.15
CA LEU A 362 -7.62 10.33 28.16
C LEU A 362 -7.52 11.65 28.92
N SER A 363 -6.40 11.85 29.62
CA SER A 363 -6.03 13.09 30.30
C SER A 363 -4.71 13.63 29.74
N HIS A 364 -4.44 14.93 29.94
CA HIS A 364 -3.17 15.53 29.52
C HIS A 364 -1.96 14.86 30.17
N ASP A 365 -2.07 14.49 31.45
CA ASP A 365 -1.03 13.78 32.22
C ASP A 365 -0.61 12.45 31.57
N SER A 366 -1.51 11.85 30.78
CA SER A 366 -1.18 10.63 30.02
C SER A 366 -0.10 10.86 28.96
N PHE A 367 0.18 12.12 28.60
CA PHE A 367 1.09 12.52 27.54
C PHE A 367 2.36 13.23 28.05
N ASP A 368 2.58 13.28 29.36
CA ASP A 368 3.77 13.95 29.94
C ASP A 368 5.09 13.37 29.41
N THR A 369 5.11 12.06 29.13
CA THR A 369 6.28 11.36 28.59
C THR A 369 6.56 11.66 27.11
N THR A 370 5.63 12.33 26.42
CA THR A 370 5.83 12.69 25.00
C THR A 370 6.75 13.88 24.82
N HIS A 371 7.06 14.63 25.88
CA HIS A 371 7.76 15.93 25.83
C HIS A 371 7.14 16.95 24.86
N CYS A 372 5.92 16.69 24.40
CA CYS A 372 5.20 17.58 23.52
C CYS A 372 4.63 18.75 24.33
N PRO A 373 4.78 20.00 23.87
CA PRO A 373 4.17 21.13 24.54
C PRO A 373 2.66 20.92 24.71
N SER A 374 2.17 21.05 25.95
CA SER A 374 0.76 20.76 26.30
C SER A 374 -0.25 21.58 25.47
N HIS A 375 0.12 22.79 25.06
CA HIS A 375 -0.71 23.66 24.22
C HIS A 375 -0.87 23.17 22.77
N LEU A 376 0.00 22.28 22.28
CA LEU A 376 -0.15 21.65 20.98
C LEU A 376 -1.16 20.50 21.03
N ILE A 377 -1.39 19.89 22.19
CA ILE A 377 -2.27 18.73 22.34
C ILE A 377 -3.67 19.21 22.72
N ARG A 378 -4.68 18.71 22.02
CA ARG A 378 -6.10 18.86 22.38
C ARG A 378 -6.74 17.49 22.42
N ILE A 379 -7.32 17.13 23.56
CA ILE A 379 -7.98 15.84 23.76
C ILE A 379 -9.50 16.03 23.66
N GLN A 380 -10.14 15.28 22.75
CA GLN A 380 -11.59 15.19 22.65
C GLN A 380 -12.03 13.79 23.08
N ASN A 381 -12.47 13.66 24.33
CA ASN A 381 -13.12 12.42 24.82
C ASN A 381 -14.58 12.40 24.33
N ALA A 382 -14.90 11.48 23.43
CA ALA A 382 -16.25 11.34 22.91
C ALA A 382 -17.14 10.60 23.91
N PRO A 383 -18.41 11.03 24.12
CA PRO A 383 -19.34 10.33 25.00
C PRO A 383 -19.76 8.95 24.46
N GLN A 384 -19.52 8.70 23.17
CA GLN A 384 -19.76 7.43 22.49
C GLN A 384 -18.75 7.25 21.36
N ASN A 385 -18.64 6.03 20.84
CA ASN A 385 -17.77 5.74 19.70
C ASN A 385 -18.40 6.29 18.41
N LEU A 386 -17.83 7.35 17.85
CA LEU A 386 -18.24 7.94 16.56
C LEU A 386 -17.49 7.34 15.36
N LEU A 387 -16.68 6.31 15.59
CA LEU A 387 -15.91 5.59 14.59
C LEU A 387 -15.12 6.56 13.69
N PHE A 388 -15.35 6.50 12.39
CA PHE A 388 -14.59 7.25 11.40
C PHE A 388 -15.08 8.69 11.22
N LEU A 389 -16.37 8.98 11.49
CA LEU A 389 -16.93 10.34 11.36
C LEU A 389 -16.16 11.36 12.22
N ALA A 390 -15.65 10.91 13.37
CA ALA A 390 -14.88 11.69 14.32
C ALA A 390 -13.73 12.50 13.67
N ARG A 391 -12.95 11.93 12.74
CA ARG A 391 -11.83 12.66 12.13
C ARG A 391 -12.30 13.84 11.28
N HIS A 392 -13.42 13.69 10.59
CA HIS A 392 -13.97 14.75 9.75
C HIS A 392 -14.56 15.87 10.60
N LEU A 393 -15.24 15.54 11.70
CA LEU A 393 -15.71 16.52 12.68
C LEU A 393 -14.53 17.30 13.29
N ALA A 394 -13.49 16.59 13.72
CA ALA A 394 -12.27 17.18 14.25
C ALA A 394 -11.62 18.12 13.22
N CYS A 395 -11.51 17.68 11.95
CA CYS A 395 -10.89 18.47 10.90
C CYS A 395 -11.72 19.70 10.55
N GLY A 396 -13.04 19.57 10.43
CA GLY A 396 -13.93 20.70 10.18
C GLY A 396 -13.86 21.78 11.27
N GLN A 397 -13.52 21.38 12.50
CA GLN A 397 -13.33 22.26 13.66
C GLN A 397 -11.87 22.68 13.89
N ALA A 398 -10.92 22.19 13.08
CA ALA A 398 -9.51 22.54 13.22
C ALA A 398 -9.30 24.05 13.00
N SER A 399 -8.34 24.65 13.70
CA SER A 399 -7.99 26.06 13.53
C SER A 399 -7.19 26.30 12.24
N THR A 400 -6.42 25.30 11.81
CA THR A 400 -5.53 25.37 10.65
C THR A 400 -6.25 25.12 9.32
N GLU A 401 -5.58 25.39 8.22
CA GLU A 401 -6.11 25.17 6.86
C GLU A 401 -6.11 23.70 6.46
N HIS A 402 -5.17 22.92 6.99
CA HIS A 402 -4.94 21.54 6.59
C HIS A 402 -5.05 20.59 7.78
N CYS A 403 -5.39 19.34 7.48
CA CYS A 403 -5.50 18.28 8.46
C CYS A 403 -4.70 17.06 8.02
N PHE A 404 -4.04 16.43 9.00
CA PHE A 404 -3.43 15.11 8.84
C PHE A 404 -4.25 14.07 9.61
N PHE A 405 -4.57 12.93 9.01
CA PHE A 405 -5.33 11.84 9.65
C PHE A 405 -4.44 10.63 9.91
N GLN A 406 -4.55 10.03 11.10
CA GLN A 406 -3.87 8.78 11.44
C GLN A 406 -4.67 7.98 12.50
N ASP A 407 -4.67 6.66 12.36
CA ASP A 407 -5.26 5.70 13.31
C ASP A 407 -4.25 5.32 14.42
N ASP A 408 -4.75 4.71 15.50
CA ASP A 408 -3.94 4.29 16.66
C ASP A 408 -3.11 3.00 16.45
N ASP A 409 -2.98 2.51 15.22
CA ASP A 409 -2.39 1.20 14.92
C ASP A 409 -1.25 1.20 13.90
N TRP A 410 -0.94 2.37 13.34
CA TRP A 410 0.17 2.57 12.44
C TRP A 410 1.03 3.73 12.90
N LEU A 411 2.35 3.61 12.72
CA LEU A 411 3.25 4.75 12.78
C LEU A 411 3.62 5.15 11.35
N VAL A 412 3.26 6.38 10.98
CA VAL A 412 3.54 6.98 9.66
C VAL A 412 4.90 7.65 9.69
N TRP A 413 5.88 6.97 9.12
CA TRP A 413 7.27 7.42 9.18
C TRP A 413 7.57 8.66 8.33
N SER A 414 7.11 8.66 7.07
CA SER A 414 7.54 9.60 6.04
C SER A 414 6.62 10.83 5.95
N LEU A 415 6.38 11.50 7.07
CA LEU A 415 5.45 12.62 7.14
C LEU A 415 5.92 13.84 6.35
N ASP A 416 7.20 14.17 6.36
CA ASP A 416 7.77 15.27 5.55
C ASP A 416 7.52 15.05 4.05
N ALA A 417 7.71 13.80 3.61
CA ALA A 417 7.51 13.40 2.23
C ALA A 417 6.02 13.50 1.84
N LEU A 418 5.12 13.04 2.71
CA LEU A 418 3.68 13.16 2.53
C LEU A 418 3.24 14.63 2.47
N TYR A 419 3.72 15.44 3.41
CA TYR A 419 3.47 16.88 3.47
C TYR A 419 3.97 17.60 2.22
N ALA A 420 5.21 17.33 1.79
CA ALA A 420 5.78 17.94 0.61
C ALA A 420 4.99 17.65 -0.68
N VAL A 421 4.45 16.44 -0.84
CA VAL A 421 3.55 16.12 -1.97
C VAL A 421 2.21 16.85 -1.85
N PHE A 422 1.63 16.91 -0.66
CA PHE A 422 0.39 17.66 -0.42
C PHE A 422 0.56 19.15 -0.72
N LYS A 423 1.64 19.77 -0.24
CA LYS A 423 1.99 21.17 -0.51
C LYS A 423 2.28 21.44 -1.99
N ARG A 424 2.68 20.43 -2.76
CA ARG A 424 2.83 20.60 -4.22
C ARG A 424 1.49 20.73 -4.96
N HIS A 425 0.43 20.17 -4.39
CA HIS A 425 -0.89 20.06 -5.03
C HIS A 425 -1.99 20.75 -4.20
N HIS A 426 -1.64 21.88 -3.59
CA HIS A 426 -2.49 22.64 -2.70
C HIS A 426 -3.93 22.81 -3.18
N ASN A 427 -4.85 22.70 -2.22
CA ASN A 427 -6.28 23.01 -2.33
C ASN A 427 -7.12 22.10 -3.21
N GLN A 428 -6.54 21.09 -3.85
CA GLN A 428 -7.29 20.24 -4.76
C GLN A 428 -7.29 18.76 -4.41
N ARG A 429 -6.31 18.22 -3.66
CA ARG A 429 -6.14 16.76 -3.56
C ARG A 429 -6.13 16.21 -2.15
N LEU A 430 -6.70 15.01 -2.00
CA LEU A 430 -6.43 14.10 -0.91
C LEU A 430 -5.12 13.37 -1.23
N VAL A 431 -4.11 13.48 -0.36
CA VAL A 431 -2.86 12.72 -0.48
C VAL A 431 -2.82 11.69 0.63
N VAL A 432 -2.60 10.43 0.28
CA VAL A 432 -2.60 9.30 1.22
C VAL A 432 -1.27 8.58 1.19
N ASN A 433 -0.83 8.12 2.35
CA ASN A 433 0.30 7.23 2.50
C ASN A 433 -0.20 5.82 2.79
N THR A 434 0.41 4.82 2.17
CA THR A 434 0.06 3.43 2.42
C THR A 434 1.21 2.46 2.11
N ASN A 435 1.04 1.16 2.37
CA ASN A 435 2.02 0.13 2.01
C ASN A 435 1.73 -0.43 0.60
N ASP A 436 2.65 -1.24 0.04
CA ASP A 436 2.47 -1.78 -1.32
C ASP A 436 1.25 -2.71 -1.45
N GLU A 437 0.86 -3.42 -0.40
CA GLU A 437 -0.30 -4.32 -0.42
C GLU A 437 -1.60 -3.54 -0.62
N VAL A 438 -1.78 -2.50 0.19
CA VAL A 438 -2.96 -1.65 0.18
C VAL A 438 -2.96 -0.72 -1.03
N ALA A 439 -1.79 -0.28 -1.51
CA ALA A 439 -1.69 0.56 -2.70
C ALA A 439 -2.25 -0.12 -3.95
N ILE A 440 -2.15 -1.44 -4.07
CA ILE A 440 -2.74 -2.19 -5.19
C ILE A 440 -4.26 -2.04 -5.21
N LEU A 441 -4.89 -2.07 -4.03
CA LEU A 441 -6.33 -1.88 -3.88
C LEU A 441 -6.72 -0.44 -4.24
N ASN A 442 -5.99 0.55 -3.72
CA ASN A 442 -6.27 1.98 -3.91
C ASN A 442 -6.02 2.49 -5.33
N GLU A 443 -5.03 1.96 -6.03
CA GLU A 443 -4.61 2.45 -7.35
C GLU A 443 -5.25 1.68 -8.52
N TRP A 444 -5.93 0.57 -8.23
CA TRP A 444 -6.47 -0.31 -9.27
C TRP A 444 -7.87 -0.84 -8.93
N GLU A 445 -7.98 -1.76 -7.95
CA GLU A 445 -9.21 -2.54 -7.78
C GLU A 445 -10.40 -1.69 -7.34
N TRP A 446 -10.14 -0.74 -6.45
CA TRP A 446 -11.16 0.15 -5.90
C TRP A 446 -11.06 1.55 -6.51
N CYS A 447 -10.69 1.59 -7.80
CA CYS A 447 -10.81 2.73 -8.67
C CYS A 447 -11.92 2.51 -9.69
N PHE A 448 -12.75 3.53 -9.90
CA PHE A 448 -13.96 3.46 -10.71
C PHE A 448 -13.91 4.56 -11.77
N PHE A 449 -13.65 4.16 -13.01
CA PHE A 449 -13.42 5.08 -14.13
C PHE A 449 -14.36 4.82 -15.30
N ASN A 450 -15.06 5.85 -15.75
CA ASN A 450 -15.75 5.88 -17.04
C ASN A 450 -15.76 7.32 -17.59
N ALA A 451 -16.73 7.69 -18.43
CA ALA A 451 -16.80 9.04 -18.99
C ALA A 451 -17.04 10.12 -17.91
N GLU A 452 -17.82 9.80 -16.87
CA GLU A 452 -18.28 10.77 -15.86
C GLU A 452 -17.68 10.52 -14.46
N LEU A 453 -17.49 9.25 -14.10
CA LEU A 453 -16.97 8.81 -12.81
C LEU A 453 -15.45 8.62 -12.89
N HIS A 454 -14.70 9.22 -11.96
CA HIS A 454 -13.23 9.23 -11.88
C HIS A 454 -12.79 9.20 -10.41
N THR A 455 -13.15 8.14 -9.68
CA THR A 455 -12.92 8.13 -8.23
C THR A 455 -12.24 6.85 -7.75
N CYS A 456 -11.50 6.92 -6.64
CA CYS A 456 -11.01 5.73 -5.96
C CYS A 456 -11.23 5.77 -4.45
N PHE A 457 -11.32 4.60 -3.84
CA PHE A 457 -11.23 4.48 -2.40
C PHE A 457 -9.76 4.60 -1.94
N ALA A 458 -9.55 5.18 -0.76
CA ALA A 458 -8.29 5.07 -0.03
C ALA A 458 -8.52 4.99 1.47
N TRP A 459 -7.74 4.15 2.14
CA TRP A 459 -7.63 4.17 3.60
C TRP A 459 -6.94 5.44 4.07
N LEU A 460 -7.58 6.15 5.00
CA LEU A 460 -7.06 7.40 5.54
C LEU A 460 -6.23 7.17 6.83
N GLY A 461 -6.47 6.06 7.52
CA GLY A 461 -5.84 5.74 8.82
C GLY A 461 -4.33 5.51 8.78
N THR A 462 -3.78 5.18 7.60
CA THR A 462 -2.33 4.96 7.41
C THR A 462 -1.55 6.24 7.08
N GLY A 463 -2.15 7.40 7.34
CA GLY A 463 -1.61 8.72 7.06
C GLY A 463 -2.27 9.35 5.83
N ALA A 464 -3.05 10.40 6.04
CA ALA A 464 -3.64 11.17 4.95
C ALA A 464 -3.59 12.67 5.22
N LEU A 465 -3.29 13.46 4.20
CA LEU A 465 -3.38 14.92 4.23
C LEU A 465 -4.53 15.40 3.34
N THR A 466 -5.31 16.32 3.90
CA THR A 466 -6.43 16.96 3.22
C THR A 466 -6.62 18.39 3.73
N SER A 467 -7.42 19.19 3.03
CA SER A 467 -7.82 20.51 3.53
C SER A 467 -8.99 20.40 4.51
N ARG A 468 -9.04 21.34 5.47
CA ARG A 468 -10.19 21.55 6.34
C ARG A 468 -11.45 21.78 5.52
N GLU A 469 -11.35 22.57 4.45
CA GLU A 469 -12.46 22.87 3.56
C GLU A 469 -13.03 21.60 2.91
N ARG A 470 -12.18 20.68 2.45
CA ARG A 470 -12.63 19.40 1.89
C ARG A 470 -13.40 18.58 2.94
N SER A 471 -12.95 18.57 4.20
CA SER A 471 -13.69 17.90 5.28
C SER A 471 -15.01 18.57 5.61
N ARG A 472 -15.07 19.91 5.64
CA ARG A 472 -16.32 20.65 5.86
C ARG A 472 -17.33 20.39 4.75
N ARG A 473 -16.90 20.44 3.49
CA ARG A 473 -17.73 20.12 2.34
C ARG A 473 -18.28 18.70 2.42
N PHE A 474 -17.45 17.73 2.77
CA PHE A 474 -17.92 16.37 3.00
C PHE A 474 -18.99 16.29 4.09
N LEU A 475 -18.78 16.96 5.24
CA LEU A 475 -19.77 17.01 6.32
C LEU A 475 -21.09 17.68 5.88
N ASP A 476 -21.00 18.75 5.08
CA ASP A 476 -22.18 19.42 4.52
C ASP A 476 -22.93 18.48 3.56
N ASP A 477 -22.21 17.77 2.69
CA ASP A 477 -22.79 16.86 1.71
C ASP A 477 -23.47 15.64 2.36
N ILE A 478 -22.84 15.02 3.38
CA ILE A 478 -23.47 13.89 4.10
C ILE A 478 -24.68 14.36 4.92
N THR A 479 -24.67 15.61 5.40
CA THR A 479 -25.81 16.22 6.11
C THR A 479 -26.96 16.50 5.14
N GLN A 480 -26.69 17.15 4.01
CA GLN A 480 -27.69 17.49 2.99
C GLN A 480 -28.30 16.25 2.35
N SER A 481 -27.51 15.18 2.17
CA SER A 481 -28.01 13.90 1.66
C SER A 481 -28.72 13.04 2.69
N ALA A 482 -28.89 13.53 3.93
CA ALA A 482 -29.49 12.82 5.05
C ALA A 482 -28.92 11.41 5.21
N MET A 483 -27.59 11.30 5.19
CA MET A 483 -26.90 10.02 5.22
C MET A 483 -27.31 9.23 6.48
N PRO A 484 -27.73 7.95 6.34
CA PRO A 484 -28.09 7.11 7.47
C PRO A 484 -26.96 6.95 8.49
N HIS A 485 -27.32 6.75 9.76
CA HIS A 485 -26.34 6.63 10.85
C HIS A 485 -25.29 5.53 10.63
N ASP A 486 -25.68 4.39 10.04
CA ASP A 486 -24.75 3.30 9.75
C ASP A 486 -23.73 3.67 8.66
N GLU A 487 -24.11 4.48 7.67
CA GLU A 487 -23.20 5.01 6.65
C GLU A 487 -22.30 6.11 7.22
N LEU A 488 -22.85 7.01 8.05
CA LEU A 488 -22.08 8.04 8.77
C LEU A 488 -20.97 7.41 9.63
N SER A 489 -21.27 6.29 10.29
CA SER A 489 -20.30 5.51 11.07
C SER A 489 -19.11 5.00 10.24
N HIS A 490 -19.29 4.92 8.91
CA HIS A 490 -18.31 4.42 7.94
C HIS A 490 -17.81 5.51 7.00
N ALA A 491 -17.85 6.78 7.43
CA ALA A 491 -17.50 7.98 6.68
C ALA A 491 -16.24 7.86 5.80
N ASP A 492 -15.17 7.20 6.27
CA ASP A 492 -13.94 6.98 5.51
C ASP A 492 -14.16 6.24 4.17
N ASN A 493 -15.13 5.32 4.10
CA ASN A 493 -15.49 4.60 2.87
C ASN A 493 -16.15 5.50 1.82
N PHE A 494 -16.65 6.66 2.26
CA PHE A 494 -17.28 7.66 1.40
C PHE A 494 -16.33 8.80 1.10
N PHE A 495 -15.47 9.21 2.04
CA PHE A 495 -14.73 10.46 1.93
C PHE A 495 -13.89 10.58 0.65
N SER A 496 -13.06 9.57 0.34
CA SER A 496 -12.21 9.64 -0.86
C SER A 496 -13.01 9.43 -2.15
N THR A 497 -14.15 8.73 -2.09
CA THR A 497 -15.00 8.50 -3.26
C THR A 497 -15.87 9.72 -3.59
N PHE A 498 -16.28 10.48 -2.58
CA PHE A 498 -17.28 11.55 -2.70
C PHE A 498 -16.91 12.69 -3.67
N PHE A 499 -15.62 12.94 -3.84
CA PHE A 499 -15.13 14.10 -4.62
C PHE A 499 -14.96 13.81 -6.11
N ASN A 500 -15.26 12.59 -6.56
CA ASN A 500 -15.05 12.18 -7.95
C ASN A 500 -13.64 12.49 -8.47
N GLU A 501 -12.64 12.28 -7.61
CA GLU A 501 -11.23 12.52 -7.89
C GLU A 501 -10.40 11.41 -7.26
N PRO A 502 -9.44 10.83 -7.98
CA PRO A 502 -8.56 9.83 -7.39
C PRO A 502 -7.61 10.47 -6.34
N PRO A 503 -7.41 9.84 -5.18
CA PRO A 503 -6.41 10.29 -4.22
C PRO A 503 -4.98 10.15 -4.79
N TYR A 504 -4.07 10.99 -4.31
CA TYR A 504 -2.65 10.85 -4.58
C TYR A 504 -2.04 9.86 -3.60
N VAL A 505 -1.76 8.64 -4.07
CA VAL A 505 -1.20 7.57 -3.25
C VAL A 505 0.33 7.63 -3.26
N ILE A 506 0.93 7.72 -2.08
CA ILE A 506 2.36 7.56 -1.84
C ILE A 506 2.55 6.27 -1.07
N ARG A 507 3.60 5.53 -1.44
CA ARG A 507 3.95 4.28 -0.77
C ARG A 507 5.11 4.48 0.18
N SER A 508 5.02 3.96 1.38
CA SER A 508 6.15 3.93 2.31
C SER A 508 6.06 2.71 3.22
N GLN A 509 7.13 2.45 3.96
CA GLN A 509 7.07 1.46 5.01
C GLN A 509 6.18 1.98 6.15
N LEU A 510 5.09 1.25 6.39
CA LEU A 510 4.26 1.44 7.57
C LEU A 510 4.75 0.53 8.68
N ILE A 511 4.88 1.07 9.89
CA ILE A 511 5.21 0.28 11.07
C ILE A 511 3.91 -0.02 11.79
N ALA A 512 3.47 -1.28 11.73
CA ALA A 512 2.34 -1.75 12.50
C ALA A 512 2.69 -1.65 13.99
N LEU A 513 1.89 -0.93 14.75
CA LEU A 513 2.02 -0.85 16.20
C LEU A 513 1.29 -2.05 16.83
N PRO A 514 1.65 -2.42 18.08
CA PRO A 514 0.97 -3.47 18.82
C PRO A 514 -0.55 -3.28 18.74
N SER A 515 -1.19 -4.23 18.07
CA SER A 515 -2.62 -4.24 17.87
C SER A 515 -3.25 -5.36 18.68
N GLN A 516 -4.49 -5.14 19.12
CA GLN A 516 -5.33 -6.27 19.49
C GLN A 516 -5.49 -7.18 18.25
N PRO A 517 -5.65 -8.50 18.42
CA PRO A 517 -5.51 -9.49 17.35
C PRO A 517 -6.47 -9.34 16.15
N LYS A 518 -7.41 -8.39 16.18
CA LYS A 518 -8.27 -8.01 15.05
C LYS A 518 -8.50 -6.49 15.06
N GLY A 519 -8.09 -5.81 14.01
CA GLY A 519 -8.51 -4.44 13.69
C GLY A 519 -9.97 -4.37 13.27
N TYR A 520 -10.57 -3.18 13.31
CA TYR A 520 -11.97 -2.97 12.92
C TYR A 520 -12.25 -3.33 11.45
N SER A 521 -11.23 -3.18 10.61
CA SER A 521 -11.27 -3.49 9.19
C SER A 521 -10.84 -4.92 8.85
N ASP A 522 -10.48 -5.76 9.82
CA ASP A 522 -9.99 -7.12 9.52
C ASP A 522 -11.13 -8.13 9.35
N GLY A 523 -10.88 -9.21 8.59
CA GLY A 523 -11.82 -10.32 8.42
C GLY A 523 -13.17 -9.85 7.86
N SER A 524 -14.25 -10.01 8.63
CA SER A 524 -15.58 -9.51 8.23
C SER A 524 -15.65 -7.99 8.07
N GLY A 525 -14.68 -7.25 8.63
CA GLY A 525 -14.55 -5.81 8.45
C GLY A 525 -14.31 -5.41 7.00
N ILE A 526 -13.63 -6.25 6.21
CA ILE A 526 -13.39 -5.97 4.78
C ILE A 526 -14.65 -6.11 3.96
N ALA A 527 -15.38 -7.21 4.09
CA ALA A 527 -16.67 -7.38 3.41
C ALA A 527 -17.62 -6.21 3.70
N ARG A 528 -17.62 -5.73 4.96
CA ARG A 528 -18.38 -4.53 5.35
C ARG A 528 -17.85 -3.26 4.67
N ASN A 529 -16.54 -3.03 4.66
CA ASN A 529 -15.95 -1.85 4.01
C ASN A 529 -16.23 -1.87 2.49
N LYS A 530 -16.12 -3.03 1.84
CA LYS A 530 -16.49 -3.24 0.43
C LYS A 530 -17.92 -2.80 0.13
N ASP A 531 -18.87 -3.18 0.98
CA ASP A 531 -20.27 -2.75 0.86
C ASP A 531 -20.40 -1.22 0.93
N TYR A 532 -19.76 -0.59 1.91
CA TYR A 532 -19.82 0.87 2.06
C TYR A 532 -19.09 1.63 0.94
N ILE A 533 -17.99 1.10 0.41
CA ILE A 533 -17.31 1.66 -0.77
C ILE A 533 -18.26 1.64 -1.97
N GLN A 534 -18.93 0.51 -2.20
CA GLN A 534 -19.91 0.38 -3.29
C GLN A 534 -21.06 1.40 -3.14
N ARG A 535 -21.58 1.59 -1.92
CA ARG A 535 -22.58 2.63 -1.65
C ARG A 535 -22.05 4.03 -1.91
N GLY A 536 -20.79 4.32 -1.55
CA GLY A 536 -20.13 5.59 -1.86
C GLY A 536 -20.07 5.86 -3.36
N VAL A 537 -19.68 4.86 -4.15
CA VAL A 537 -19.69 4.94 -5.63
C VAL A 537 -21.10 5.22 -6.15
N HIS A 538 -22.11 4.51 -5.65
CA HIS A 538 -23.50 4.74 -6.08
C HIS A 538 -24.02 6.14 -5.76
N ARG A 539 -23.62 6.72 -4.61
CA ARG A 539 -23.98 8.10 -4.26
C ARG A 539 -23.39 9.11 -5.23
N VAL A 540 -22.10 8.98 -5.53
CA VAL A 540 -21.41 9.86 -6.49
C VAL A 540 -22.03 9.71 -7.88
N GLN A 541 -22.31 8.48 -8.31
CA GLN A 541 -23.02 8.25 -9.58
C GLN A 541 -24.39 8.92 -9.61
N ALA A 542 -25.16 8.83 -8.53
CA ALA A 542 -26.48 9.47 -8.45
C ALA A 542 -26.38 11.00 -8.53
N GLN A 543 -25.31 11.60 -8.00
CA GLN A 543 -25.02 13.03 -8.10
C GLN A 543 -24.54 13.45 -9.50
N LEU A 544 -23.76 12.59 -10.17
CA LEU A 544 -23.23 12.84 -11.52
C LEU A 544 -24.26 12.67 -12.62
N ARG A 545 -25.30 11.86 -12.40
CA ARG A 545 -26.39 11.70 -13.37
C ARG A 545 -26.91 13.09 -13.72
N PRO A 546 -26.91 13.48 -15.01
CA PRO A 546 -27.59 14.68 -15.43
C PRO A 546 -28.97 14.62 -14.82
N GLN A 547 -29.34 15.59 -13.98
CA GLN A 547 -30.73 15.75 -13.58
C GLN A 547 -31.46 15.90 -14.90
N ALA A 548 -32.05 14.80 -15.37
CA ALA A 548 -32.65 14.71 -16.67
C ALA A 548 -33.86 15.64 -16.61
N GLN A 549 -33.60 16.90 -16.96
CA GLN A 549 -34.53 17.94 -17.34
C GLN A 549 -35.98 17.60 -16.99
N THR A 550 -36.32 17.65 -15.70
CA THR A 550 -37.60 18.28 -15.37
C THR A 550 -37.42 19.72 -15.80
N MET A 551 -37.72 19.99 -17.08
CA MET A 551 -37.91 21.34 -17.61
C MET A 551 -38.79 22.05 -16.57
N PRO A 552 -38.27 23.04 -15.84
CA PRO A 552 -39.04 23.67 -14.79
C PRO A 552 -40.30 24.25 -15.45
N SER A 553 -41.47 23.77 -15.03
CA SER A 553 -42.72 24.49 -15.29
C SER A 553 -42.53 25.91 -14.76
N SER A 554 -42.84 26.90 -15.59
CA SER A 554 -42.35 28.28 -15.58
C SER A 554 -42.52 29.12 -14.30
N ASP A 555 -43.04 28.58 -13.20
CA ASP A 555 -43.67 29.42 -12.17
C ASP A 555 -43.12 29.27 -10.75
N GLU A 556 -42.08 28.47 -10.48
CA GLU A 556 -41.44 28.44 -9.14
C GLU A 556 -40.03 29.06 -9.10
N PRO A 557 -39.77 30.00 -8.16
CA PRO A 557 -38.44 30.56 -7.94
C PRO A 557 -37.53 29.51 -7.30
N ILE A 558 -36.71 28.86 -8.13
CA ILE A 558 -35.72 27.86 -7.74
C ILE A 558 -34.59 28.52 -6.90
N THR A 559 -34.64 28.40 -5.57
CA THR A 559 -33.59 28.94 -4.67
C THR A 559 -32.56 27.94 -4.15
N HIS A 560 -32.56 26.67 -4.56
CA HIS A 560 -31.50 25.72 -4.18
C HIS A 560 -31.03 24.87 -5.36
N LYS A 561 -30.41 25.51 -6.35
CA LYS A 561 -29.52 24.78 -7.28
C LYS A 561 -28.33 24.27 -6.45
N LEU A 562 -28.19 22.96 -6.31
CA LEU A 562 -26.95 22.31 -5.91
C LEU A 562 -25.85 22.91 -6.77
N LYS A 563 -25.06 23.82 -6.17
CA LYS A 563 -23.96 24.52 -6.82
C LYS A 563 -23.08 23.44 -7.45
N HIS A 564 -22.97 23.48 -8.77
CA HIS A 564 -22.19 22.55 -9.58
C HIS A 564 -20.91 22.16 -8.86
N PHE A 565 -20.68 20.85 -8.73
CA PHE A 565 -19.45 20.23 -8.21
C PHE A 565 -18.16 20.69 -8.95
N SER A 566 -18.26 21.58 -9.95
CA SER A 566 -17.17 21.97 -10.85
C SER A 566 -16.92 23.48 -10.99
N ASP A 567 -17.82 24.38 -10.59
CA ASP A 567 -17.72 25.80 -11.01
C ASP A 567 -16.65 26.62 -10.24
N HIS A 568 -16.01 26.03 -9.22
CA HIS A 568 -14.96 26.70 -8.43
C HIS A 568 -13.58 26.05 -8.51
N LEU A 569 -13.34 25.04 -9.38
CA LEU A 569 -12.27 24.07 -9.11
C LEU A 569 -11.30 23.74 -10.27
N TYR A 570 -10.91 24.66 -11.16
CA TYR A 570 -9.75 24.40 -12.04
C TYR A 570 -8.87 25.62 -12.38
N SER A 571 -9.12 26.81 -11.82
CA SER A 571 -8.37 28.03 -12.17
C SER A 571 -7.12 28.25 -11.31
N VAL A 572 -6.31 27.21 -11.08
CA VAL A 572 -4.94 27.39 -10.59
C VAL A 572 -4.00 27.36 -11.81
N PRO A 573 -3.05 28.30 -11.97
CA PRO A 573 -2.19 28.39 -13.17
C PRO A 573 -1.24 27.20 -13.39
N SER A 574 -1.11 26.28 -12.43
CA SER A 574 -0.44 25.01 -12.67
C SER A 574 -1.35 24.12 -13.51
N LEU A 575 -0.95 23.80 -14.75
CA LEU A 575 -1.61 22.85 -15.65
C LEU A 575 -2.32 21.75 -14.83
N PRO A 576 -3.67 21.75 -14.75
CA PRO A 576 -4.37 20.81 -13.91
C PRO A 576 -4.04 19.42 -14.42
N LEU A 577 -3.22 18.68 -13.66
CA LEU A 577 -2.96 17.29 -13.95
C LEU A 577 -4.31 16.63 -14.07
N GLN A 578 -4.59 15.99 -15.21
CA GLN A 578 -5.88 15.31 -15.40
C GLN A 578 -6.15 14.39 -14.20
N PRO A 579 -7.40 14.29 -13.73
CA PRO A 579 -7.79 13.48 -12.57
C PRO A 579 -7.60 11.99 -12.89
N HIS A 580 -6.35 11.54 -12.88
CA HIS A 580 -5.95 10.20 -13.25
C HIS A 580 -4.72 9.81 -12.43
N PRO A 581 -4.71 8.66 -11.73
CA PRO A 581 -3.60 8.27 -10.84
C PRO A 581 -2.22 8.19 -11.51
N TYR A 582 -2.17 8.14 -12.84
CA TYR A 582 -0.91 8.06 -13.59
C TYR A 582 -0.31 9.41 -13.97
N THR A 583 -1.05 10.49 -13.71
CA THR A 583 -0.44 11.82 -13.71
C THR A 583 0.44 12.03 -12.48
N HIS A 584 0.32 11.19 -11.46
CA HIS A 584 1.18 11.18 -10.29
C HIS A 584 2.51 10.54 -10.65
N HIS A 585 3.60 11.31 -10.66
CA HIS A 585 4.93 10.76 -10.88
C HIS A 585 5.64 10.41 -9.57
N THR A 586 5.22 10.96 -8.44
CA THR A 586 5.76 10.58 -7.13
C THR A 586 5.09 9.30 -6.68
N ARG A 587 5.89 8.29 -6.32
CA ARG A 587 5.39 6.93 -6.06
C ARG A 587 5.67 6.45 -4.66
N SER A 588 6.82 6.79 -4.09
CA SER A 588 7.20 6.29 -2.78
C SER A 588 8.07 7.28 -2.04
N ALA A 589 7.95 7.35 -0.72
CA ALA A 589 8.90 8.07 0.11
C ALA A 589 10.16 7.23 0.33
N CYS A 590 11.31 7.89 0.34
CA CYS A 590 12.56 7.26 0.71
C CYS A 590 12.54 6.80 2.17
N TRP A 591 13.28 5.74 2.50
CA TRP A 591 13.43 5.23 3.87
C TRP A 591 13.86 6.31 4.87
N SER A 592 14.72 7.24 4.45
CA SER A 592 15.15 8.37 5.29
C SER A 592 14.04 9.40 5.55
N GLY A 593 12.92 9.35 4.82
CA GLY A 593 11.92 10.42 4.79
C GLY A 593 12.39 11.69 4.06
N SER A 594 13.64 11.73 3.58
CA SER A 594 14.27 12.95 3.04
C SER A 594 14.16 13.10 1.53
N CYS A 595 13.53 12.15 0.84
CA CYS A 595 13.27 12.24 -0.59
C CYS A 595 12.00 11.49 -0.98
N LEU A 596 11.55 11.70 -2.22
CA LEU A 596 10.53 10.88 -2.85
C LEU A 596 11.05 10.26 -4.14
N PHE A 597 10.81 8.96 -4.31
CA PHE A 597 11.03 8.26 -5.57
C PHE A 597 9.98 8.66 -6.60
N MET A 598 10.46 8.99 -7.79
CA MET A 598 9.64 9.44 -8.91
C MET A 598 9.80 8.53 -10.14
N THR A 599 8.69 8.18 -10.79
CA THR A 599 8.66 7.53 -12.10
C THR A 599 7.31 7.71 -12.79
N ASN A 600 7.32 7.85 -14.12
CA ASN A 600 6.12 7.79 -14.95
C ASN A 600 5.72 6.35 -15.33
N VAL A 601 6.51 5.34 -14.97
CA VAL A 601 6.27 3.94 -15.35
C VAL A 601 5.28 3.31 -14.37
N PRO A 602 4.06 2.95 -14.80
CA PRO A 602 3.06 2.38 -13.90
C PRO A 602 3.36 0.91 -13.59
N MET A 603 3.18 0.50 -12.33
CA MET A 603 3.29 -0.90 -11.89
C MET A 603 2.02 -1.70 -12.16
N LEU A 604 0.88 -1.02 -12.07
CA LEU A 604 -0.42 -1.59 -12.31
C LEU A 604 -0.92 -1.10 -13.68
N PRO A 605 -2.09 -1.56 -14.12
CA PRO A 605 -2.70 -1.00 -15.31
C PRO A 605 -3.52 0.27 -15.07
N PRO A 606 -3.69 1.16 -16.06
CA PRO A 606 -4.37 2.44 -15.83
C PRO A 606 -5.84 2.20 -15.52
N PRO A 607 -6.41 2.79 -14.45
CA PRO A 607 -7.78 2.49 -14.03
C PRO A 607 -8.85 2.56 -15.14
N ASN A 608 -8.65 3.46 -16.11
CA ASN A 608 -9.54 3.59 -17.28
C ASN A 608 -9.41 2.49 -18.35
N SER A 609 -8.52 1.52 -18.17
CA SER A 609 -8.37 0.38 -19.08
C SER A 609 -9.44 -0.68 -18.93
N VAL A 610 -10.19 -0.64 -17.82
CA VAL A 610 -11.45 -1.35 -17.66
C VAL A 610 -12.49 -0.30 -17.31
N THR A 611 -13.46 -0.10 -18.17
CA THR A 611 -14.50 0.90 -17.95
C THR A 611 -15.46 0.42 -16.88
N TYR A 612 -15.65 1.20 -15.81
CA TYR A 612 -16.65 0.93 -14.79
C TYR A 612 -18.06 1.08 -15.39
N PRO A 613 -18.88 0.02 -15.39
CA PRO A 613 -20.18 0.02 -16.05
C PRO A 613 -21.19 0.88 -15.28
N PHE A 614 -21.33 2.13 -15.73
CA PHE A 614 -22.22 3.12 -15.13
C PHE A 614 -23.68 2.65 -15.09
N GLY A 615 -24.35 2.86 -13.95
CA GLY A 615 -25.77 2.51 -13.79
C GLY A 615 -26.09 1.02 -13.68
N SER A 616 -25.07 0.15 -13.70
CA SER A 616 -25.25 -1.26 -13.38
C SER A 616 -25.36 -1.46 -11.86
N ASN A 617 -26.18 -2.42 -11.44
CA ASN A 617 -26.26 -2.86 -10.03
C ASN A 617 -25.15 -3.88 -9.73
N LEU A 618 -23.94 -3.65 -10.23
CA LEU A 618 -22.82 -4.54 -9.95
C LEU A 618 -22.37 -4.35 -8.51
N THR A 619 -22.17 -5.46 -7.80
CA THR A 619 -21.51 -5.43 -6.50
C THR A 619 -20.01 -5.21 -6.66
N LEU A 620 -19.33 -4.76 -5.60
CA LEU A 620 -17.89 -4.56 -5.65
C LEU A 620 -17.15 -5.86 -5.99
N ASP A 621 -17.58 -7.00 -5.46
CA ASP A 621 -16.99 -8.31 -5.79
C ASP A 621 -17.15 -8.68 -7.28
N GLN A 622 -18.27 -8.30 -7.91
CA GLN A 622 -18.48 -8.50 -9.35
C GLN A 622 -17.59 -7.57 -10.16
N TRP A 623 -17.43 -6.32 -9.71
CA TRP A 623 -16.50 -5.37 -10.31
C TRP A 623 -15.06 -5.89 -10.25
N GLU A 624 -14.59 -6.27 -9.05
CA GLU A 624 -13.28 -6.88 -8.83
C GLU A 624 -13.05 -8.05 -9.79
N GLN A 625 -14.01 -8.99 -9.88
CA GLN A 625 -13.96 -10.11 -10.83
C GLN A 625 -13.86 -9.66 -12.29
N SER A 626 -14.57 -8.59 -12.67
CA SER A 626 -14.58 -8.08 -14.05
C SER A 626 -13.25 -7.44 -14.46
N THR A 627 -12.46 -6.94 -13.51
CA THR A 627 -11.14 -6.39 -13.82
C THR A 627 -10.16 -7.48 -14.27
N GLY A 628 -10.42 -8.74 -13.89
CA GLY A 628 -9.55 -9.90 -14.16
C GLY A 628 -8.32 -9.97 -13.22
N TRP A 629 -8.30 -9.12 -12.20
CA TRP A 629 -7.29 -8.98 -11.15
C TRP A 629 -8.04 -9.01 -9.84
N ILE A 630 -7.67 -9.89 -8.93
CA ILE A 630 -8.35 -9.96 -7.66
C ILE A 630 -7.31 -10.23 -6.59
N ALA A 631 -6.92 -9.18 -5.87
CA ALA A 631 -6.10 -9.20 -4.67
C ALA A 631 -6.85 -9.84 -3.48
N ARG A 632 -7.58 -10.94 -3.73
CA ARG A 632 -8.21 -11.81 -2.72
C ARG A 632 -7.20 -12.35 -1.71
N GLY A 633 -5.91 -12.29 -2.06
CA GLY A 633 -4.80 -12.72 -1.22
C GLY A 633 -4.65 -11.91 0.05
N TRP A 634 -5.13 -10.65 0.11
CA TRP A 634 -4.92 -9.82 1.28
C TRP A 634 -5.74 -10.29 2.48
N VAL A 635 -7.05 -10.58 2.34
CA VAL A 635 -7.91 -10.74 3.54
C VAL A 635 -9.00 -11.82 3.49
N GLU A 636 -9.44 -12.30 2.33
CA GLU A 636 -10.66 -13.14 2.29
C GLU A 636 -10.46 -14.63 1.96
N GLY A 637 -9.32 -15.09 1.44
CA GLY A 637 -9.31 -16.47 0.93
C GLY A 637 -8.00 -17.24 0.79
N GLY A 638 -6.84 -16.67 1.12
CA GLY A 638 -5.56 -17.35 0.84
C GLY A 638 -5.35 -17.65 -0.66
N GLU A 639 -6.17 -17.04 -1.52
CA GLU A 639 -6.05 -17.11 -2.97
C GLU A 639 -4.76 -16.39 -3.40
N PRO A 640 -4.02 -16.93 -4.36
CA PRO A 640 -2.81 -16.30 -4.82
C PRO A 640 -3.13 -15.01 -5.60
N TYR A 641 -2.36 -13.96 -5.36
CA TYR A 641 -2.31 -12.78 -6.23
C TYR A 641 -2.04 -13.20 -7.68
N ALA A 642 -2.67 -12.50 -8.63
CA ALA A 642 -2.33 -12.65 -10.04
C ALA A 642 -0.86 -12.24 -10.27
N ASP A 643 -0.22 -12.79 -11.30
CA ASP A 643 1.23 -12.65 -11.50
C ASP A 643 1.71 -11.18 -11.56
N GLY A 644 0.92 -10.25 -12.11
CA GLY A 644 1.27 -8.82 -12.09
C GLY A 644 1.00 -8.09 -10.77
N GLU A 645 -0.01 -8.49 -9.98
CA GLU A 645 -0.20 -8.00 -8.61
C GLU A 645 0.97 -8.48 -7.77
N ARG A 646 1.29 -9.76 -7.90
CA ARG A 646 2.45 -10.36 -7.24
C ARG A 646 3.73 -9.66 -7.63
N TRP A 647 3.89 -9.27 -8.89
CA TRP A 647 5.01 -8.45 -9.34
C TRP A 647 5.02 -7.06 -8.69
N ALA A 648 3.87 -6.41 -8.59
CA ALA A 648 3.74 -5.11 -7.92
C ALA A 648 4.01 -5.17 -6.41
N LEU A 649 3.71 -6.30 -5.76
CA LEU A 649 4.05 -6.57 -4.36
C LEU A 649 5.54 -6.87 -4.17
N ASP A 650 6.06 -7.81 -4.96
CA ASP A 650 7.44 -8.28 -4.81
C ASP A 650 8.44 -7.19 -5.24
N TRP A 651 8.06 -6.34 -6.21
CA TRP A 651 8.93 -5.35 -6.85
C TRP A 651 8.32 -3.94 -6.89
N GLY A 652 7.60 -3.58 -5.83
CA GLY A 652 6.95 -2.28 -5.66
C GLY A 652 7.92 -1.08 -5.69
N TYR A 653 7.37 0.12 -5.79
CA TYR A 653 8.15 1.36 -5.91
C TYR A 653 9.06 1.61 -4.70
N SER A 654 8.61 1.20 -3.51
CA SER A 654 9.36 1.32 -2.25
C SER A 654 10.72 0.62 -2.31
N GLY A 655 10.83 -0.48 -3.06
CA GLY A 655 12.06 -1.24 -3.23
C GLY A 655 13.18 -0.48 -3.96
N ALA A 656 12.90 0.68 -4.57
CA ALA A 656 13.95 1.54 -5.11
C ALA A 656 14.64 2.41 -4.04
N VAL A 657 14.00 2.62 -2.88
CA VAL A 657 14.37 3.65 -1.90
C VAL A 657 14.23 3.21 -0.44
N ASP A 658 14.06 1.92 -0.18
CA ASP A 658 13.95 1.33 1.17
C ASP A 658 15.31 1.09 1.87
N GLY A 659 16.41 1.33 1.16
CA GLY A 659 17.77 1.14 1.66
C GLY A 659 18.23 -0.32 1.75
N ALA A 660 17.42 -1.28 1.26
CA ALA A 660 17.73 -2.71 1.35
C ALA A 660 18.20 -3.30 0.02
N TRP A 661 19.41 -3.86 0.00
CA TRP A 661 20.01 -4.49 -1.20
C TRP A 661 19.28 -5.74 -1.74
N LYS A 662 18.28 -6.24 -1.01
CA LYS A 662 17.55 -7.47 -1.36
C LYS A 662 16.24 -7.18 -2.06
N THR A 663 15.74 -5.97 -1.93
CA THR A 663 14.52 -5.46 -2.55
C THR A 663 14.91 -4.61 -3.75
N ALA A 664 13.99 -4.49 -4.69
CA ALA A 664 14.18 -3.66 -5.88
C ALA A 664 12.82 -3.30 -6.45
N TRP A 665 12.70 -2.10 -6.99
CA TRP A 665 11.62 -1.78 -7.90
C TRP A 665 11.93 -2.36 -9.29
N ARG A 666 10.94 -2.99 -9.94
CA ARG A 666 11.08 -3.45 -11.34
C ARG A 666 9.88 -3.05 -12.19
N SER A 667 10.15 -2.42 -13.33
CA SER A 667 9.08 -2.09 -14.26
C SER A 667 8.41 -3.36 -14.81
N PRO A 668 7.07 -3.37 -14.97
CA PRO A 668 6.38 -4.54 -15.51
C PRO A 668 6.53 -4.68 -17.03
N ASP A 669 7.10 -3.68 -17.71
CA ASP A 669 7.27 -3.62 -19.17
C ASP A 669 8.67 -3.08 -19.54
N VAL A 670 9.01 -3.11 -20.83
CA VAL A 670 10.24 -2.53 -21.39
C VAL A 670 10.28 -1.01 -21.24
N ILE A 671 11.49 -0.44 -21.14
CA ILE A 671 11.71 1.00 -21.06
C ILE A 671 11.37 1.66 -22.40
N ARG A 672 10.48 2.65 -22.38
CA ARG A 672 10.10 3.46 -23.54
C ARG A 672 10.87 4.78 -23.55
N LYS A 673 11.03 5.37 -24.72
CA LYS A 673 11.56 6.73 -24.86
C LYS A 673 10.69 7.70 -24.04
N GLY A 674 11.33 8.47 -23.18
CA GLY A 674 10.67 9.41 -22.29
C GLY A 674 10.37 8.85 -20.89
N ASP A 675 10.46 7.54 -20.69
CA ASP A 675 10.33 6.96 -19.36
C ASP A 675 11.46 7.42 -18.45
N PHE A 676 11.18 7.60 -17.16
CA PHE A 676 12.16 8.08 -16.21
C PHE A 676 12.07 7.42 -14.85
N ILE A 677 13.19 7.46 -14.14
CA ILE A 677 13.30 7.28 -12.68
C ILE A 677 13.98 8.51 -12.09
N GLY A 678 13.63 8.91 -10.88
CA GLY A 678 14.20 10.11 -10.28
C GLY A 678 13.91 10.26 -8.80
N LEU A 679 14.38 11.39 -8.27
CA LEU A 679 14.19 11.80 -6.89
C LEU A 679 13.65 13.24 -6.86
N ASP A 680 12.67 13.44 -5.98
CA ASP A 680 12.40 14.72 -5.35
C ASP A 680 13.20 14.77 -4.05
N LEU A 681 14.12 15.72 -3.90
CA LEU A 681 15.02 15.81 -2.74
C LEU A 681 14.38 16.49 -1.53
N LEU A 682 13.11 16.90 -1.62
CA LEU A 682 12.34 17.72 -0.68
C LEU A 682 12.91 19.12 -0.43
N ARG A 683 14.23 19.26 -0.42
CA ARG A 683 15.00 20.49 -0.27
C ARG A 683 15.64 20.84 -1.63
N PRO A 684 15.65 22.13 -2.01
CA PRO A 684 16.51 22.57 -3.10
C PRO A 684 17.97 22.31 -2.73
N VAL A 685 18.77 21.91 -3.70
CA VAL A 685 20.22 21.76 -3.54
C VAL A 685 20.84 23.14 -3.46
N ASN A 686 21.52 23.45 -2.36
CA ASN A 686 22.25 24.71 -2.24
C ASN A 686 23.49 24.67 -3.15
N VAL A 687 23.44 25.39 -4.27
CA VAL A 687 24.53 25.40 -5.26
C VAL A 687 25.83 25.95 -4.67
N ARG A 688 25.76 26.81 -3.64
CA ARG A 688 26.96 27.39 -2.98
C ARG A 688 27.68 26.34 -2.14
N ASP A 689 26.92 25.59 -1.33
CA ASP A 689 27.49 24.62 -0.39
C ASP A 689 27.75 23.26 -1.05
N GLN A 690 26.95 22.93 -2.06
CA GLN A 690 26.99 21.67 -2.79
C GLN A 690 27.08 21.96 -4.30
N PRO A 691 28.27 22.31 -4.83
CA PRO A 691 28.46 22.58 -6.27
C PRO A 691 28.28 21.33 -7.15
N GLN A 692 28.30 20.15 -6.53
CA GLN A 692 28.09 18.87 -7.18
C GLN A 692 27.21 17.98 -6.30
N LEU A 693 26.33 17.23 -6.95
CA LEU A 693 25.51 16.20 -6.32
C LEU A 693 25.87 14.85 -6.94
N THR A 694 26.05 13.82 -6.13
CA THR A 694 26.25 12.47 -6.62
C THR A 694 24.97 11.67 -6.53
N LEU A 695 24.39 11.31 -7.67
CA LEU A 695 23.31 10.34 -7.72
C LEU A 695 23.92 8.93 -7.72
N LYS A 696 23.77 8.21 -6.60
CA LYS A 696 24.11 6.80 -6.50
C LYS A 696 22.94 5.95 -6.93
N LEU A 697 23.20 5.03 -7.86
CA LEU A 697 22.20 4.18 -8.48
C LEU A 697 22.69 2.74 -8.55
N VAL A 698 21.91 1.82 -8.01
CA VAL A 698 22.15 0.38 -8.13
C VAL A 698 21.08 -0.17 -9.07
N ILE A 699 21.47 -0.44 -10.32
CA ILE A 699 20.54 -0.75 -11.41
C ILE A 699 20.92 -2.03 -12.17
N GLU A 700 19.91 -2.81 -12.56
CA GLU A 700 20.07 -3.98 -13.42
C GLU A 700 20.43 -3.58 -14.85
N ASN A 701 21.28 -4.40 -15.49
CA ASN A 701 21.70 -4.19 -16.88
C ASN A 701 22.24 -2.77 -17.14
N HIS A 702 23.01 -2.22 -16.20
CA HIS A 702 23.50 -0.84 -16.26
C HIS A 702 24.16 -0.50 -17.61
N ASP A 703 24.96 -1.42 -18.20
CA ASP A 703 25.57 -1.29 -19.53
C ASP A 703 24.57 -1.03 -20.66
N ALA A 704 23.38 -1.64 -20.58
CA ALA A 704 22.34 -1.53 -21.59
C ALA A 704 21.41 -0.33 -21.34
N VAL A 705 21.40 0.22 -20.12
CA VAL A 705 20.46 1.27 -19.71
C VAL A 705 21.13 2.63 -19.64
N LEU A 706 22.22 2.76 -18.87
CA LEU A 706 22.84 4.05 -18.55
C LEU A 706 23.28 4.88 -19.76
N PRO A 707 23.85 4.30 -20.84
CA PRO A 707 24.25 5.09 -22.01
C PRO A 707 23.09 5.85 -22.68
N TYR A 708 21.84 5.41 -22.43
CA TYR A 708 20.64 5.97 -23.02
C TYR A 708 19.80 6.78 -22.03
N LEU A 709 20.29 6.99 -20.80
CA LEU A 709 19.65 7.89 -19.85
C LEU A 709 20.21 9.31 -19.98
N LYS A 710 19.32 10.30 -19.88
CA LYS A 710 19.66 11.72 -19.79
C LYS A 710 19.26 12.23 -18.41
N VAL A 711 20.14 12.98 -17.77
CA VAL A 711 19.81 13.65 -16.50
C VAL A 711 19.02 14.90 -16.82
N ASP A 712 17.79 14.98 -16.34
CA ASP A 712 17.04 16.22 -16.26
C ASP A 712 17.00 16.69 -14.80
N ILE A 713 17.05 18.00 -14.59
CA ILE A 713 16.87 18.64 -13.28
C ILE A 713 15.72 19.65 -13.34
N SER A 714 15.10 19.93 -12.20
CA SER A 714 14.01 20.89 -12.11
C SER A 714 13.92 21.51 -10.73
N ALA A 715 13.50 22.79 -10.68
CA ALA A 715 13.23 23.50 -9.45
C ALA A 715 11.81 23.24 -8.92
N ASP A 716 10.82 23.11 -9.81
CA ASP A 716 9.38 22.99 -9.52
C ASP A 716 8.82 21.59 -9.84
N GLY A 717 9.63 20.74 -10.46
CA GLY A 717 9.26 19.41 -10.96
C GLY A 717 8.33 19.45 -12.17
N VAL A 718 8.14 20.61 -12.80
CA VAL A 718 7.28 20.86 -13.98
C VAL A 718 8.15 21.29 -15.16
N LYS A 719 8.98 22.30 -14.99
CA LYS A 719 9.94 22.78 -15.99
C LYS A 719 11.26 22.04 -15.83
N TRP A 720 11.60 21.22 -16.82
CA TRP A 720 12.78 20.37 -16.79
C TRP A 720 13.88 20.92 -17.70
N ALA A 721 15.08 21.07 -17.16
CA ALA A 721 16.28 21.41 -17.90
C ALA A 721 17.22 20.21 -18.00
N LEU A 722 18.03 20.15 -19.06
CA LEU A 722 19.05 19.11 -19.18
C LEU A 722 20.18 19.39 -18.17
N GLY A 723 20.38 18.47 -17.23
CA GLY A 723 21.45 18.56 -16.25
C GLY A 723 22.81 18.31 -16.89
N LYS A 724 23.83 19.05 -16.45
CA LYS A 724 25.22 18.77 -16.85
C LYS A 724 25.75 17.62 -16.01
N THR A 725 26.14 16.54 -16.67
CA THR A 725 26.70 15.36 -16.01
C THR A 725 28.16 15.18 -16.36
N GLN A 726 28.93 14.66 -15.42
CA GLN A 726 30.20 14.02 -15.77
C GLN A 726 29.96 12.57 -16.20
N LYS A 727 31.02 11.90 -16.64
CA LYS A 727 30.96 10.48 -17.00
C LYS A 727 30.52 9.67 -15.77
N SER A 728 29.56 8.77 -15.95
CA SER A 728 29.16 7.84 -14.89
C SER A 728 30.27 6.82 -14.64
N TYR A 729 30.43 6.41 -13.38
CA TYR A 729 31.36 5.36 -12.97
C TYR A 729 30.60 4.27 -12.22
N CYS A 730 30.78 3.01 -12.60
CA CYS A 730 30.13 1.86 -11.98
C CYS A 730 31.16 0.95 -11.30
N ARG A 731 30.79 0.43 -10.13
CA ARG A 731 31.60 -0.51 -9.37
C ARG A 731 30.76 -1.70 -8.95
N ALA A 732 31.28 -2.91 -9.18
CA ALA A 732 30.66 -4.13 -8.67
C ALA A 732 30.56 -4.10 -7.14
N THR A 733 29.36 -4.39 -6.64
CA THR A 733 29.07 -4.57 -5.22
C THR A 733 29.32 -6.02 -4.79
N ARG A 734 29.20 -6.30 -3.48
CA ARG A 734 29.22 -7.68 -2.95
C ARG A 734 27.85 -8.36 -3.01
N HIS A 735 26.81 -7.63 -3.43
CA HIS A 735 25.44 -8.10 -3.42
C HIS A 735 25.09 -8.69 -4.79
N THR A 736 24.35 -9.79 -4.79
CA THR A 736 23.88 -10.45 -6.01
C THR A 736 22.47 -10.00 -6.34
N SER A 737 22.16 -9.98 -7.64
CA SER A 737 20.82 -9.67 -8.11
C SER A 737 19.76 -10.63 -7.56
N THR A 738 18.63 -10.08 -7.12
CA THR A 738 17.40 -10.82 -6.79
C THR A 738 16.49 -11.02 -8.01
N MET A 739 17.04 -10.95 -9.23
CA MET A 739 16.29 -11.06 -10.47
C MET A 739 15.29 -12.25 -10.44
N PRO A 740 14.04 -12.01 -10.87
CA PRO A 740 13.08 -13.09 -11.06
C PRO A 740 13.54 -14.06 -12.15
N GLU A 741 12.84 -15.20 -12.25
CA GLU A 741 13.13 -16.21 -13.28
C GLU A 741 12.87 -15.68 -14.71
N TYR A 742 11.86 -14.81 -14.84
CA TYR A 742 11.46 -14.18 -16.10
C TYR A 742 11.60 -12.67 -15.97
N SER A 743 11.99 -12.00 -17.05
CA SER A 743 12.25 -10.55 -17.02
C SER A 743 10.97 -9.71 -16.82
N PHE A 744 9.79 -10.27 -17.07
CA PHE A 744 8.48 -9.60 -16.98
C PHE A 744 7.41 -10.55 -16.42
N PRO A 745 6.35 -10.02 -15.77
CA PRO A 745 5.26 -10.83 -15.22
C PRO A 745 4.40 -11.49 -16.30
N GLU A 746 3.67 -12.55 -15.96
CA GLU A 746 2.64 -13.10 -16.86
C GLU A 746 1.40 -12.21 -16.86
N THR A 747 1.32 -11.29 -17.82
CA THR A 747 0.15 -10.42 -17.97
C THR A 747 -0.16 -10.15 -19.43
N TYR A 748 -1.45 -10.07 -19.75
CA TYR A 748 -1.93 -9.74 -21.10
C TYR A 748 -1.60 -8.30 -21.51
N ARG A 749 -1.13 -7.47 -20.56
CA ARG A 749 -0.88 -6.04 -20.74
C ARG A 749 0.57 -5.68 -21.03
N LEU A 750 1.46 -6.67 -21.06
CA LEU A 750 2.82 -6.48 -21.55
C LEU A 750 2.78 -5.92 -22.97
N SER A 751 3.66 -4.97 -23.28
CA SER A 751 3.90 -4.60 -24.68
C SER A 751 4.32 -5.83 -25.49
N HIS A 752 4.10 -5.79 -26.80
CA HIS A 752 4.55 -6.87 -27.69
C HIS A 752 6.07 -7.12 -27.58
N ALA A 753 6.86 -6.09 -27.24
CA ALA A 753 8.29 -6.24 -26.97
C ALA A 753 8.55 -7.06 -25.69
N ALA A 754 7.92 -6.70 -24.57
CA ALA A 754 8.04 -7.45 -23.32
C ALA A 754 7.51 -8.90 -23.44
N GLN A 755 6.39 -9.11 -24.15
CA GLN A 755 5.86 -10.45 -24.41
C GLN A 755 6.87 -11.34 -25.13
N ARG A 756 7.52 -10.81 -26.19
CA ARG A 756 8.57 -11.54 -26.93
C ARG A 756 9.77 -11.88 -26.04
N ILE A 757 10.21 -10.95 -25.21
CA ILE A 757 11.31 -11.18 -24.26
C ILE A 757 10.93 -12.28 -23.28
N ARG A 758 9.73 -12.21 -22.70
CA ARG A 758 9.22 -13.22 -21.75
C ARG A 758 9.11 -14.60 -22.38
N ILE A 759 8.53 -14.72 -23.58
CA ILE A 759 8.48 -15.99 -24.33
C ILE A 759 9.89 -16.51 -24.59
N GLY A 760 10.82 -15.62 -24.92
CA GLY A 760 12.24 -15.93 -25.05
C GLY A 760 12.85 -16.50 -23.76
N ASP A 761 12.58 -15.88 -22.61
CA ASP A 761 13.02 -16.37 -21.29
C ASP A 761 12.44 -17.76 -20.98
N ILE A 762 11.16 -18.00 -21.27
CA ILE A 762 10.49 -19.31 -21.08
C ILE A 762 11.12 -20.38 -21.97
N ASN A 763 11.38 -20.06 -23.24
CA ASN A 763 12.00 -21.01 -24.16
C ASN A 763 13.45 -21.31 -23.75
N LYS A 764 14.17 -20.29 -23.26
CA LYS A 764 15.52 -20.46 -22.69
C LYS A 764 15.50 -21.29 -21.40
N SER A 765 14.54 -21.09 -20.50
CA SER A 765 14.47 -21.81 -19.23
C SER A 765 14.21 -23.32 -19.41
N LYS A 766 13.58 -23.72 -20.52
CA LYS A 766 13.41 -25.13 -20.91
C LYS A 766 14.71 -25.80 -21.36
N ASN A 767 15.72 -25.03 -21.79
CA ASN A 767 17.04 -25.52 -22.19
C ASN A 767 18.03 -25.41 -21.01
N TRP A 768 18.85 -26.44 -20.82
CA TRP A 768 19.92 -26.47 -19.82
C TRP A 768 20.83 -25.23 -19.89
N PHE A 769 21.22 -24.80 -21.10
CA PHE A 769 22.07 -23.60 -21.26
C PHE A 769 21.35 -22.32 -20.84
N GLY A 770 20.07 -22.17 -21.20
CA GLY A 770 19.30 -20.98 -20.79
C GLY A 770 19.02 -20.95 -19.29
N TRP A 771 18.86 -22.11 -18.64
CA TRP A 771 18.82 -22.20 -17.18
C TRP A 771 20.16 -21.78 -16.53
N ILE A 772 21.30 -22.22 -17.09
CA ILE A 772 22.62 -21.76 -16.63
C ILE A 772 22.74 -20.24 -16.79
N ASP A 773 22.31 -19.68 -17.92
CA ASP A 773 22.37 -18.24 -18.17
C ASP A 773 21.47 -17.45 -17.20
N ALA A 774 20.25 -17.92 -16.95
CA ALA A 774 19.35 -17.30 -15.97
C ALA A 774 19.94 -17.37 -14.54
N ARG A 775 20.60 -18.48 -14.18
CA ARG A 775 21.31 -18.61 -12.91
C ARG A 775 22.53 -17.69 -12.84
N ARG A 776 23.32 -17.60 -13.92
CA ARG A 776 24.46 -16.69 -14.02
C ARG A 776 24.01 -15.25 -13.88
N ARG A 777 22.93 -14.84 -14.56
CA ARG A 777 22.32 -13.52 -14.42
C ARG A 777 22.00 -13.18 -12.97
N ARG A 778 21.30 -14.07 -12.26
CA ARG A 778 20.98 -13.88 -10.82
C ARG A 778 22.23 -13.85 -9.93
N ASN A 779 23.26 -14.59 -10.30
CA ASN A 779 24.53 -14.59 -9.58
C ASN A 779 25.47 -13.45 -9.97
N ARG A 780 25.09 -12.57 -10.92
CA ARG A 780 25.90 -11.38 -11.20
C ARG A 780 25.83 -10.46 -10.00
N ASN A 781 26.99 -9.93 -9.65
CA ASN A 781 27.06 -8.84 -8.69
C ASN A 781 26.30 -7.65 -9.24
N LEU A 782 25.52 -7.01 -8.38
CA LEU A 782 24.94 -5.71 -8.68
C LEU A 782 26.05 -4.69 -8.81
N GLU A 783 25.84 -3.67 -9.62
CA GLU A 783 26.78 -2.57 -9.77
C GLU A 783 26.19 -1.31 -9.17
N GLU A 784 26.98 -0.62 -8.36
CA GLU A 784 26.68 0.72 -7.87
C GLU A 784 27.33 1.71 -8.83
N CYS A 785 26.48 2.49 -9.48
CA CYS A 785 26.87 3.53 -10.41
C CYS A 785 26.72 4.90 -9.75
N SER A 786 27.75 5.72 -9.87
CA SER A 786 27.75 7.12 -9.43
C SER A 786 27.63 8.03 -10.65
N ILE A 787 26.62 8.88 -10.65
CA ILE A 787 26.40 9.90 -11.67
C ILE A 787 26.60 11.26 -11.00
N LEU A 788 27.70 11.92 -11.34
CA LEU A 788 28.01 13.25 -10.80
C LEU A 788 27.27 14.31 -11.62
N ILE A 789 26.46 15.10 -10.94
CA ILE A 789 25.60 16.12 -11.50
C ILE A 789 26.11 17.48 -11.02
N ASN A 790 26.41 18.38 -11.94
CA ASN A 790 26.76 19.74 -11.58
C ASN A 790 25.50 20.49 -11.14
N THR A 791 25.54 21.12 -9.98
CA THR A 791 24.37 21.80 -9.42
C THR A 791 24.17 23.20 -10.02
N SER A 792 25.21 23.77 -10.65
CA SER A 792 25.11 25.01 -11.42
C SER A 792 24.30 24.81 -12.71
N MET A 793 23.15 25.47 -12.79
CA MET A 793 22.37 25.57 -14.02
C MET A 793 23.05 26.52 -15.01
N ARG A 794 22.90 26.24 -16.31
CA ARG A 794 23.37 27.15 -17.36
C ARG A 794 22.39 28.34 -17.46
N ASP A 795 22.91 29.49 -17.87
CA ASP A 795 22.12 30.62 -18.39
C ASP A 795 21.39 31.51 -17.36
N GLY A 796 21.88 31.63 -16.12
CA GLY A 796 21.44 32.67 -15.18
C GLY A 796 19.99 32.58 -14.70
N GLU A 797 19.22 31.59 -15.15
CA GLU A 797 17.76 31.57 -14.95
C GLU A 797 17.30 31.05 -13.59
N ILE A 798 18.13 30.40 -12.76
CA ILE A 798 17.71 29.99 -11.41
C ILE A 798 18.86 30.11 -10.42
N ALA A 799 18.96 31.26 -9.75
CA ALA A 799 19.89 31.49 -8.65
C ALA A 799 19.58 30.63 -7.40
N SER A 800 18.36 30.10 -7.30
CA SER A 800 17.83 29.45 -6.09
C SER A 800 18.03 27.93 -5.98
N GLY A 801 18.88 27.34 -6.83
CA GLY A 801 19.09 25.89 -6.86
C GLY A 801 17.92 25.09 -7.45
N TRP A 802 18.05 23.76 -7.47
CA TRP A 802 17.04 22.83 -7.99
C TRP A 802 16.76 21.72 -6.98
N ARG A 803 15.56 21.14 -7.01
CA ARG A 803 15.08 20.16 -6.01
C ARG A 803 14.83 18.77 -6.60
N PHE A 804 14.57 18.71 -7.90
CA PHE A 804 14.18 17.49 -8.59
C PHE A 804 15.26 17.05 -9.55
N VAL A 805 15.51 15.75 -9.60
CA VAL A 805 16.43 15.12 -10.56
C VAL A 805 15.81 13.84 -11.11
N ARG A 806 15.95 13.59 -12.40
CA ARG A 806 15.53 12.32 -13.02
C ARG A 806 16.47 11.87 -14.13
N LEU A 807 16.50 10.56 -14.33
CA LEU A 807 17.15 9.86 -15.42
C LEU A 807 16.09 9.45 -16.44
N ARG A 808 16.02 10.16 -17.57
CA ARG A 808 15.02 9.94 -18.63
C ARG A 808 15.63 9.19 -19.81
N ALA A 809 14.96 8.14 -20.27
CA ALA A 809 15.38 7.36 -21.43
C ALA A 809 15.25 8.17 -22.73
N SER A 810 16.33 8.25 -23.51
CA SER A 810 16.35 8.94 -24.80
C SER A 810 15.80 8.11 -25.97
N GLN A 811 15.62 6.80 -25.77
CA GLN A 811 15.11 5.86 -26.76
C GLN A 811 14.40 4.67 -26.10
N ASN A 812 13.71 3.84 -26.89
CA ASN A 812 13.14 2.57 -26.41
C ASN A 812 14.27 1.55 -26.17
N LEU A 813 14.22 0.81 -25.07
CA LEU A 813 15.19 -0.23 -24.73
C LEU A 813 14.47 -1.57 -24.56
N LEU A 814 15.06 -2.67 -25.00
CA LEU A 814 14.48 -4.02 -24.88
C LEU A 814 14.79 -4.67 -23.51
N VAL A 815 14.76 -3.85 -22.46
CA VAL A 815 14.95 -4.23 -21.05
C VAL A 815 14.00 -3.40 -20.19
N GLY A 816 13.59 -3.92 -19.04
CA GLY A 816 12.88 -3.14 -18.02
C GLY A 816 13.84 -2.42 -17.09
N PHE A 817 13.34 -1.47 -16.30
CA PHE A 817 14.07 -0.96 -15.15
C PHE A 817 14.11 -2.01 -14.04
N GLY A 818 15.25 -2.14 -13.38
CA GLY A 818 15.38 -2.86 -12.11
C GLY A 818 16.27 -2.06 -11.17
N VAL A 819 15.69 -1.33 -10.23
CA VAL A 819 16.37 -0.37 -9.36
C VAL A 819 16.34 -0.89 -7.92
N TYR A 820 17.50 -1.21 -7.37
CA TYR A 820 17.65 -1.66 -5.98
C TYR A 820 17.83 -0.48 -5.02
N SER A 821 18.45 0.58 -5.51
CA SER A 821 18.70 1.77 -4.72
C SER A 821 18.91 2.95 -5.64
N ILE A 822 18.26 4.06 -5.33
CA ILE A 822 18.56 5.38 -5.88
C ILE A 822 18.64 6.37 -4.71
N ALA A 823 19.77 7.04 -4.58
CA ALA A 823 20.04 7.99 -3.52
C ALA A 823 20.85 9.17 -4.04
N ALA A 824 20.59 10.36 -3.50
CA ALA A 824 21.40 11.54 -3.73
C ALA A 824 22.30 11.78 -2.51
N ILE A 825 23.59 12.00 -2.77
CA ILE A 825 24.63 12.20 -1.75
C ILE A 825 25.44 13.46 -2.08
#